data_AF-A0A1M3FG61-F1
#
_entry.id   AF-A0A1M3FG61-F1
#
_cell.length_a   1.000
_cell.length_b   1.000
_cell.length_c   1.000
_cell.angle_alpha   90.00
_cell.angle_beta   90.00
_cell.angle_gamma   90.00
#
_symmetry.space_group_name_H-M   'P 1'
#
loop_
_entity.id
_entity.type
_entity.pdbx_description
1 polymer ?
#
loop_
_entity_poly.entity_id
_entity_poly.type
_entity_poly.pdbx_seq_one_letter_code
_entity_poly.pdbx_strand_id
1 'polypeptide(L)'
;MLSVISTGSELRRFRRGRLPRLAVAAMILVPLLYGALYLWAFWDPTGNLDRLPVALVNADAGATLDGTPEHAGADVVDRLTASKDLDWHVTDAATAERGVRDGTYYFAVTIPAGFSADLVSAAGPAPTSATIHVTYNDANSFLATTLGRTAMLRVEQAVSSAAGEQAVSRMLVGLGSARDGFATASDGALTLEAAAGDLATGADQVAAGASSAASGATTVAAGARRLLTGADGAAAGSSSLAAGATSLATGSAQVSSGASALASGADTLASGAATLEAGTAQVAAGASQLAVGVSGAVPGADDLKAGAAAVSAGVDQTVSGVTALSTRLGSLSSVAAYLASQAYDAQGNVVDPAAAQQLATLGSALPSASDTAAMAQQLATLQAGAHQVATGAADLDTGLGTLATSTRQLSAGAASAATGAAGVADGAASLATGAAQLASGAASAAQGAAAVAGGSSTLATGVAQLDQGASTLSSGADTLAGGATSLATGATAVAHGAGQVTDGTGQLSTALAGGAAAIPADDAAHQTARATAIATPVTLSDTDLQQAQGFGEGFAPFFIPLALFVGSLITWLLLRPLPSRALAAAVPGWRTTIAGYLPALLLGLAQVAVMLGVIHYGVGLHLANAAGTVAFTVLVVATFLALQQALIAVLGPAAGKVAVLALLMLQLASSGGTYPVDTTPAFFRAIHPWMPMSYAVTGLRMLITGGSDGRLVVSVAVLVGTLIASLAVSSWRAGRMRTWTVSRLHPALSI
;
A
#
# COMPACT_ATOMS: atom_id res chain seq x y z
N MET A 1 -88.94 -62.88 46.87
CA MET A 1 -90.12 -61.99 47.03
C MET A 1 -89.64 -60.79 47.82
N LEU A 2 -89.84 -59.53 47.45
CA LEU A 2 -90.57 -58.90 46.36
C LEU A 2 -90.16 -57.42 46.40
N SER A 3 -90.02 -56.78 45.23
CA SER A 3 -90.28 -55.35 45.01
C SER A 3 -89.35 -54.37 45.76
N VAL A 4 -88.51 -53.56 45.13
CA VAL A 4 -88.91 -52.44 44.27
C VAL A 4 -87.66 -51.92 43.56
N ILE A 5 -87.51 -52.21 42.27
CA ILE A 5 -87.01 -51.19 41.33
C ILE A 5 -88.28 -50.54 40.80
N SER A 6 -88.68 -49.39 41.37
CA SER A 6 -89.68 -48.52 40.75
C SER A 6 -89.21 -47.07 40.89
N THR A 7 -88.13 -46.74 40.21
CA THR A 7 -87.65 -45.37 39.94
C THR A 7 -88.66 -44.50 39.18
N GLY A 8 -89.90 -44.97 39.00
CA GLY A 8 -90.99 -44.28 38.30
C GLY A 8 -92.13 -43.73 39.17
N SER A 9 -92.28 -44.08 40.46
CA SER A 9 -93.48 -43.71 41.25
C SER A 9 -93.32 -42.41 42.04
N GLU A 10 -92.23 -42.21 42.78
CA GLU A 10 -91.92 -40.96 43.49
C GLU A 10 -91.73 -39.78 42.51
N LEU A 11 -91.03 -39.98 41.39
CA LEU A 11 -90.86 -38.93 40.37
C LEU A 11 -92.17 -38.57 39.64
N ARG A 12 -93.16 -39.48 39.58
CA ARG A 12 -94.47 -39.20 38.97
C ARG A 12 -95.27 -38.17 39.77
N ARG A 13 -95.07 -38.05 41.09
CA ARG A 13 -95.72 -37.00 41.91
C ARG A 13 -95.33 -35.60 41.44
N PHE A 14 -94.09 -35.45 40.98
CA PHE A 14 -93.60 -34.19 40.45
C PHE A 14 -94.03 -33.94 39.00
N ARG A 15 -94.61 -34.94 38.29
CA ARG A 15 -95.12 -34.77 36.92
C ARG A 15 -96.53 -34.18 36.86
N ARG A 16 -97.36 -34.21 37.90
CA ARG A 16 -98.72 -33.63 37.86
C ARG A 16 -98.72 -32.23 38.50
N GLY A 17 -98.98 -31.20 37.68
CA GLY A 17 -99.07 -29.80 38.13
C GLY A 17 -97.79 -28.98 37.92
N ARG A 18 -97.94 -27.65 37.81
CA ARG A 18 -96.82 -26.73 37.54
C ARG A 18 -95.92 -26.50 38.77
N LEU A 19 -96.50 -26.48 39.98
CA LEU A 19 -95.79 -26.22 41.24
C LEU A 19 -94.75 -27.29 41.63
N PRO A 20 -95.07 -28.60 41.62
CA PRO A 20 -94.09 -29.65 41.92
C PRO A 20 -92.94 -29.71 40.90
N ARG A 21 -93.22 -29.44 39.61
CA ARG A 21 -92.19 -29.34 38.57
C ARG A 21 -91.24 -28.17 38.81
N LEU A 22 -91.78 -27.00 39.17
CA LEU A 22 -90.99 -25.83 39.54
C LEU A 22 -90.17 -26.08 40.81
N ALA A 23 -90.69 -26.84 41.79
CA ALA A 23 -89.95 -27.18 43.00
C ALA A 23 -88.74 -28.11 42.71
N VAL A 24 -88.91 -29.12 41.85
CA VAL A 24 -87.79 -29.99 41.41
C VAL A 24 -86.80 -29.22 40.55
N ALA A 25 -87.27 -28.37 39.64
CA ALA A 25 -86.41 -27.50 38.85
C ALA A 25 -85.60 -26.55 39.75
N ALA A 26 -86.23 -25.93 40.75
CA ALA A 26 -85.54 -25.10 41.73
C ALA A 26 -84.52 -25.92 42.55
N MET A 27 -84.87 -27.12 42.99
CA MET A 27 -83.95 -28.00 43.75
C MET A 27 -82.72 -28.43 42.93
N ILE A 28 -82.87 -28.67 41.63
CA ILE A 28 -81.75 -28.98 40.71
C ILE A 28 -80.94 -27.71 40.38
N LEU A 29 -81.60 -26.56 40.26
CA LEU A 29 -80.95 -25.28 39.92
C LEU A 29 -80.23 -24.63 41.11
N VAL A 30 -80.60 -24.92 42.36
CA VAL A 30 -79.98 -24.31 43.55
C VAL A 30 -78.49 -24.66 43.68
N PRO A 31 -78.05 -25.93 43.56
CA PRO A 31 -76.63 -26.27 43.51
C PRO A 31 -75.89 -25.66 42.31
N LEU A 32 -76.59 -25.51 41.17
CA LEU A 32 -76.07 -24.85 39.97
C LEU A 32 -75.85 -23.34 40.20
N LEU A 33 -76.77 -22.68 40.92
CA LEU A 33 -76.64 -21.30 41.37
C LEU A 33 -75.49 -21.12 42.37
N TYR A 34 -75.21 -22.10 43.23
CA TYR A 34 -74.06 -22.04 44.14
C TYR A 34 -72.75 -22.26 43.39
N GLY A 35 -72.63 -23.37 42.66
CA GLY A 35 -71.38 -23.77 42.01
C GLY A 35 -71.04 -22.92 40.79
N ALA A 36 -71.95 -22.80 39.82
CA ALA A 36 -71.64 -22.13 38.55
C ALA A 36 -71.54 -20.62 38.69
N LEU A 37 -72.38 -19.98 39.50
CA LEU A 37 -72.36 -18.53 39.69
C LEU A 37 -71.10 -18.09 40.47
N TYR A 38 -70.70 -18.87 41.48
CA TYR A 38 -69.47 -18.61 42.26
C TYR A 38 -68.21 -18.87 41.44
N LEU A 39 -68.12 -20.01 40.74
CA LEU A 39 -67.00 -20.26 39.84
C LEU A 39 -66.94 -19.21 38.74
N TRP A 40 -68.07 -18.77 38.18
CA TRP A 40 -68.08 -17.71 37.17
C TRP A 40 -67.60 -16.37 37.72
N ALA A 41 -68.02 -15.99 38.93
CA ALA A 41 -67.60 -14.75 39.58
C ALA A 41 -66.09 -14.72 39.89
N PHE A 42 -65.50 -15.88 40.21
CA PHE A 42 -64.12 -15.99 40.67
C PHE A 42 -63.24 -16.88 39.77
N TRP A 43 -63.62 -17.06 38.50
CA TRP A 43 -62.91 -17.96 37.58
C TRP A 43 -61.48 -17.50 37.30
N ASP A 44 -61.30 -16.19 37.10
CA ASP A 44 -60.01 -15.60 36.79
C ASP A 44 -59.88 -14.14 37.29
N PRO A 45 -59.99 -13.89 38.60
CA PRO A 45 -59.86 -12.53 39.13
C PRO A 45 -58.44 -11.96 38.96
N THR A 46 -57.41 -12.81 38.85
CA THR A 46 -56.02 -12.41 38.64
C THR A 46 -55.69 -12.09 37.18
N GLY A 47 -56.36 -12.72 36.21
CA GLY A 47 -56.23 -12.38 34.79
C GLY A 47 -57.05 -11.16 34.37
N ASN A 48 -57.94 -10.66 35.22
CA ASN A 48 -58.70 -9.42 35.00
C ASN A 48 -58.15 -8.24 35.83
N LEU A 49 -56.86 -8.27 36.18
CA LEU A 49 -56.19 -7.17 36.89
C LEU A 49 -56.07 -5.91 36.04
N ASP A 50 -56.11 -6.06 34.71
CA ASP A 50 -56.19 -4.99 33.71
C ASP A 50 -57.38 -4.03 33.88
N ARG A 51 -58.31 -4.37 34.78
CA ARG A 51 -59.48 -3.56 35.14
C ARG A 51 -59.39 -2.93 36.52
N LEU A 52 -58.34 -3.23 37.28
CA LEU A 52 -58.14 -2.71 38.64
C LEU A 52 -57.59 -1.28 38.53
N PRO A 53 -58.35 -0.23 38.90
CA PRO A 53 -57.89 1.14 38.72
C PRO A 53 -56.73 1.45 39.68
N VAL A 54 -55.60 1.88 39.10
CA VAL A 54 -54.38 2.22 39.81
C VAL A 54 -53.88 3.58 39.33
N ALA A 55 -53.59 4.49 40.25
CA ALA A 55 -53.02 5.79 39.89
C ALA A 55 -51.53 5.64 39.57
N LEU A 56 -51.07 6.31 38.53
CA LEU A 56 -49.66 6.42 38.19
C LEU A 56 -49.26 7.89 38.15
N VAL A 57 -48.29 8.25 38.98
CA VAL A 57 -47.76 9.62 39.09
C VAL A 57 -46.32 9.58 38.62
N ASN A 58 -46.00 10.41 37.63
CA ASN A 58 -44.63 10.64 37.21
C ASN A 58 -44.18 12.03 37.63
N ALA A 59 -43.34 12.10 38.67
CA ALA A 59 -42.70 13.34 39.10
C ALA A 59 -41.27 13.47 38.56
N ASP A 60 -40.74 12.45 37.86
CA ASP A 60 -39.37 12.41 37.34
C ASP A 60 -39.06 13.59 36.41
N ALA A 61 -37.94 14.25 36.65
CA ALA A 61 -37.49 15.39 35.85
C ALA A 61 -36.63 14.98 34.63
N GLY A 62 -36.27 13.68 34.52
CA GLY A 62 -35.25 13.21 33.60
C GLY A 62 -33.82 13.52 34.09
N ALA A 63 -32.84 12.95 33.41
CA ALA A 63 -31.42 13.20 33.65
C ALA A 63 -30.67 13.33 32.32
N THR A 64 -29.39 13.70 32.38
CA THR A 64 -28.51 13.70 31.20
C THR A 64 -27.28 12.86 31.50
N LEU A 65 -27.00 11.88 30.64
CA LEU A 65 -25.78 11.08 30.66
C LEU A 65 -25.02 11.35 29.35
N ASP A 66 -23.77 11.79 29.44
CA ASP A 66 -22.89 12.04 28.27
C ASP A 66 -23.51 12.95 27.17
N GLY A 67 -24.30 13.94 27.59
CA GLY A 67 -24.97 14.88 26.68
C GLY A 67 -26.24 14.32 26.00
N THR A 68 -26.56 13.04 26.22
CA THR A 68 -27.84 12.44 25.83
C THR A 68 -28.88 12.59 26.95
N PRO A 69 -30.09 13.11 26.64
CA PRO A 69 -31.17 13.16 27.62
C PRO A 69 -31.70 11.74 27.88
N GLU A 70 -31.78 11.38 29.16
CA GLU A 70 -32.27 10.10 29.68
C GLU A 70 -33.59 10.36 30.44
N HIS A 71 -34.64 9.67 30.02
CA HIS A 71 -36.00 9.85 30.54
C HIS A 71 -36.56 8.55 31.09
N ALA A 72 -35.79 7.88 31.94
CA ALA A 72 -36.14 6.56 32.47
C ALA A 72 -37.49 6.55 33.22
N GLY A 73 -37.87 7.64 33.89
CA GLY A 73 -39.20 7.74 34.51
C GLY A 73 -40.33 7.73 33.48
N ALA A 74 -40.16 8.43 32.34
CA ALA A 74 -41.12 8.39 31.23
C ALA A 74 -41.18 6.99 30.59
N ASP A 75 -40.03 6.34 30.41
CA ASP A 75 -39.97 4.99 29.86
C ASP A 75 -40.70 3.96 30.75
N VAL A 76 -40.60 4.11 32.07
CA VAL A 76 -41.36 3.27 33.01
C VAL A 76 -42.86 3.54 32.88
N VAL A 77 -43.29 4.80 32.77
CA VAL A 77 -44.71 5.13 32.54
C VAL A 77 -45.23 4.51 31.25
N ASP A 78 -44.49 4.65 30.15
CA ASP A 78 -44.88 4.12 28.85
C ASP A 78 -44.97 2.61 28.88
N ARG A 79 -44.04 1.92 29.54
CA ARG A 79 -44.07 0.45 29.68
C ARG A 79 -45.21 -0.03 30.55
N LEU A 80 -45.44 0.61 31.69
CA LEU A 80 -46.53 0.23 32.60
C LEU A 80 -47.89 0.43 31.92
N THR A 81 -48.10 1.57 31.27
CA THR A 81 -49.34 1.84 30.53
C THR A 81 -49.51 0.93 29.30
N ALA A 82 -48.43 0.55 28.63
CA ALA A 82 -48.47 -0.38 27.50
C ALA A 82 -48.71 -1.84 27.92
N SER A 83 -48.25 -2.27 29.10
CA SER A 83 -48.33 -3.67 29.53
C SER A 83 -49.77 -4.14 29.74
N LYS A 84 -50.66 -3.21 30.10
CA LYS A 84 -52.08 -3.47 30.44
C LYS A 84 -52.25 -4.52 31.53
N ASP A 85 -51.26 -4.69 32.41
CA ASP A 85 -51.36 -5.60 33.55
C ASP A 85 -52.31 -5.09 34.64
N LEU A 86 -52.49 -3.76 34.69
CA LEU A 86 -53.38 -3.02 35.58
C LEU A 86 -54.09 -1.92 34.78
N ASP A 87 -55.21 -1.41 35.29
CA ASP A 87 -55.88 -0.24 34.70
C ASP A 87 -55.16 1.03 35.18
N TRP A 88 -54.13 1.44 34.45
CA TRP A 88 -53.26 2.57 34.81
C TRP A 88 -53.90 3.92 34.48
N HIS A 89 -54.03 4.78 35.48
CA HIS A 89 -54.52 6.15 35.34
C HIS A 89 -53.41 7.14 35.65
N VAL A 90 -52.82 7.71 34.60
CA VAL A 90 -51.79 8.74 34.76
C VAL A 90 -52.44 10.01 35.30
N THR A 91 -51.94 10.49 36.45
CA THR A 91 -52.52 11.65 37.14
C THR A 91 -51.47 12.38 37.99
N ASP A 92 -51.84 13.52 38.58
CA ASP A 92 -50.99 14.27 39.49
C ASP A 92 -50.99 13.66 40.90
N ALA A 93 -49.95 13.94 41.69
CA ALA A 93 -49.78 13.39 43.03
C ALA A 93 -50.98 13.65 43.95
N ALA A 94 -51.58 14.85 43.90
CA ALA A 94 -52.70 15.21 44.76
C ALA A 94 -53.99 14.51 44.33
N THR A 95 -54.17 14.23 43.05
CA THR A 95 -55.29 13.44 42.53
C THR A 95 -55.11 11.95 42.81
N ALA A 96 -53.89 11.41 42.68
CA ALA A 96 -53.58 10.04 43.05
C ALA A 96 -53.84 9.77 44.54
N GLU A 97 -53.32 10.63 45.42
CA GLU A 97 -53.48 10.48 46.87
C GLU A 97 -54.97 10.58 47.28
N ARG A 98 -55.72 11.54 46.74
CA ARG A 98 -57.17 11.65 46.96
C ARG A 98 -57.91 10.42 46.43
N GLY A 99 -57.57 9.97 45.22
CA GLY A 99 -58.20 8.81 44.58
C GLY A 99 -57.94 7.50 45.32
N VAL A 100 -56.76 7.33 45.93
CA VAL A 100 -56.51 6.20 46.82
C VAL A 100 -57.27 6.35 48.14
N ARG A 101 -57.46 7.55 48.67
CA ARG A 101 -58.26 7.76 49.89
C ARG A 101 -59.75 7.48 49.69
N ASP A 102 -60.35 8.00 48.62
CA ASP A 102 -61.78 7.89 48.34
C ASP A 102 -62.17 6.59 47.60
N GLY A 103 -61.18 5.81 47.19
CA GLY A 103 -61.38 4.51 46.53
C GLY A 103 -61.65 4.57 45.04
N THR A 104 -61.40 5.71 44.41
CA THR A 104 -61.28 5.81 42.94
C THR A 104 -60.14 4.91 42.42
N TYR A 105 -59.04 4.81 43.19
CA TYR A 105 -57.91 3.94 42.89
C TYR A 105 -57.65 2.98 44.06
N TYR A 106 -57.27 1.74 43.75
CA TYR A 106 -56.93 0.75 44.78
C TYR A 106 -55.58 1.03 45.44
N PHE A 107 -54.61 1.52 44.66
CA PHE A 107 -53.32 2.01 45.12
C PHE A 107 -52.74 3.01 44.10
N ALA A 108 -51.69 3.74 44.49
CA ALA A 108 -51.00 4.69 43.63
C ALA A 108 -49.51 4.35 43.54
N VAL A 109 -48.94 4.41 42.34
CA VAL A 109 -47.52 4.27 42.08
C VAL A 109 -46.96 5.64 41.71
N THR A 110 -45.91 6.08 42.39
CA THR A 110 -45.28 7.39 42.20
C THR A 110 -43.81 7.19 41.87
N ILE A 111 -43.43 7.65 40.69
CA ILE A 111 -42.03 7.77 40.27
C ILE A 111 -41.54 9.14 40.76
N PRO A 112 -40.57 9.21 41.69
CA PRO A 112 -40.11 10.46 42.28
C PRO A 112 -39.27 11.29 41.32
N ALA A 113 -39.07 12.58 41.64
CA ALA A 113 -38.38 13.54 40.79
C ALA A 113 -36.91 13.20 40.45
N GLY A 114 -36.24 12.42 41.30
CA GLY A 114 -34.85 12.01 41.11
C GLY A 114 -34.67 10.68 40.38
N PHE A 115 -35.74 10.01 39.94
CA PHE A 115 -35.67 8.63 39.47
C PHE A 115 -34.67 8.39 38.32
N SER A 116 -34.70 9.22 37.27
CA SER A 116 -33.74 9.12 36.16
C SER A 116 -32.32 9.49 36.58
N ALA A 117 -32.15 10.44 37.51
CA ALA A 117 -30.84 10.84 38.01
C ALA A 117 -30.20 9.71 38.84
N ASP A 118 -30.99 9.04 39.67
CA ASP A 118 -30.56 7.91 40.47
C ASP A 118 -30.17 6.72 39.59
N LEU A 119 -30.93 6.40 38.54
CA LEU A 119 -30.57 5.33 37.59
C LEU A 119 -29.27 5.60 36.84
N VAL A 120 -29.06 6.85 36.41
CA VAL A 120 -27.84 7.27 35.70
C VAL A 120 -26.63 7.36 36.65
N SER A 121 -26.85 7.58 37.94
CA SER A 121 -25.79 7.71 38.95
C SER A 121 -24.91 6.46 39.08
N ALA A 122 -25.41 5.28 38.66
CA ALA A 122 -24.65 4.03 38.69
C ALA A 122 -23.32 4.10 37.92
N ALA A 123 -23.27 4.91 36.86
CA ALA A 123 -22.06 5.17 36.07
C ALA A 123 -21.21 6.34 36.59
N GLY A 124 -21.74 7.12 37.55
CA GLY A 124 -21.11 8.33 38.10
C GLY A 124 -20.27 8.08 39.36
N PRO A 125 -19.75 9.15 39.98
CA PRO A 125 -18.89 9.07 41.16
C PRO A 125 -19.62 8.69 42.46
N ALA A 126 -20.96 8.80 42.50
CA ALA A 126 -21.77 8.48 43.67
C ALA A 126 -22.98 7.62 43.27
N PRO A 127 -22.83 6.29 43.20
CA PRO A 127 -23.88 5.40 42.71
C PRO A 127 -25.00 5.20 43.75
N THR A 128 -26.24 5.39 43.33
CA THR A 128 -27.45 5.20 44.14
C THR A 128 -28.51 4.40 43.38
N SER A 129 -29.34 3.63 44.07
CA SER A 129 -30.49 2.93 43.47
C SER A 129 -31.70 3.84 43.37
N ALA A 130 -32.42 3.77 42.26
CA ALA A 130 -33.66 4.52 42.09
C ALA A 130 -34.81 3.88 42.87
N THR A 131 -35.70 4.70 43.45
CA THR A 131 -36.82 4.19 44.27
C THR A 131 -38.15 4.51 43.59
N ILE A 132 -39.09 3.55 43.59
CA ILE A 132 -40.50 3.79 43.21
C ILE A 132 -41.36 3.75 44.48
N HIS A 133 -42.16 4.78 44.69
CA HIS A 133 -43.05 4.86 45.86
C HIS A 133 -44.42 4.27 45.53
N VAL A 134 -44.95 3.39 46.39
CA VAL A 134 -46.29 2.82 46.21
C VAL A 134 -47.14 3.10 47.44
N THR A 135 -48.32 3.68 47.25
CA THR A 135 -49.26 4.02 48.30
C THR A 135 -50.47 3.10 48.25
N TYR A 136 -50.67 2.27 49.28
CA TYR A 136 -51.77 1.32 49.41
C TYR A 136 -52.84 1.78 50.39
N ASN A 137 -54.06 1.23 50.27
CA ASN A 137 -55.15 1.50 51.20
C ASN A 137 -56.09 0.29 51.32
N ASP A 138 -55.98 -0.43 52.44
CA ASP A 138 -56.78 -1.62 52.71
C ASP A 138 -58.27 -1.31 52.88
N ALA A 139 -58.63 -0.03 53.15
CA ALA A 139 -60.02 0.41 53.17
C ALA A 139 -60.70 0.30 51.79
N ASN A 140 -59.93 0.22 50.70
CA ASN A 140 -60.46 0.00 49.35
C ASN A 140 -60.62 -1.49 49.04
N SER A 141 -59.60 -2.30 49.30
CA SER A 141 -59.67 -3.76 49.30
C SER A 141 -58.34 -4.36 49.75
N PHE A 142 -58.38 -5.20 50.79
CA PHE A 142 -57.20 -5.93 51.29
C PHE A 142 -56.55 -6.84 50.23
N LEU A 143 -57.37 -7.56 49.45
CA LEU A 143 -56.83 -8.38 48.36
C LEU A 143 -56.26 -7.52 47.22
N ALA A 144 -56.80 -6.33 46.97
CA ALA A 144 -56.19 -5.43 45.98
C ALA A 144 -54.82 -4.96 46.41
N THR A 145 -54.62 -4.61 47.69
CA THR A 145 -53.31 -4.29 48.25
C THR A 145 -52.34 -5.47 48.11
N THR A 146 -52.78 -6.67 48.49
CA THR A 146 -51.95 -7.89 48.41
C THR A 146 -51.56 -8.24 46.97
N LEU A 147 -52.51 -8.18 46.04
CA LEU A 147 -52.26 -8.40 44.61
C LEU A 147 -51.38 -7.27 44.04
N GLY A 148 -51.61 -6.04 44.48
CA GLY A 148 -50.82 -4.86 44.13
C GLY A 148 -49.36 -4.99 44.54
N ARG A 149 -49.05 -5.42 45.77
CA ARG A 149 -47.66 -5.67 46.20
C ARG A 149 -46.99 -6.76 45.37
N THR A 150 -47.72 -7.83 45.07
CA THR A 150 -47.20 -8.91 44.20
C THR A 150 -46.94 -8.42 42.76
N ALA A 151 -47.82 -7.58 42.24
CA ALA A 151 -47.65 -6.97 40.92
C ALA A 151 -46.46 -5.99 40.91
N MET A 152 -46.28 -5.19 41.96
CA MET A 152 -45.17 -4.23 42.04
C MET A 152 -43.82 -4.92 42.16
N LEU A 153 -43.71 -6.06 42.84
CA LEU A 153 -42.48 -6.88 42.84
C LEU A 153 -42.09 -7.35 41.42
N ARG A 154 -43.07 -7.65 40.56
CA ARG A 154 -42.80 -8.01 39.14
C ARG A 154 -42.38 -6.79 38.33
N VAL A 155 -42.98 -5.63 38.61
CA VAL A 155 -42.56 -4.34 38.02
C VAL A 155 -41.13 -4.01 38.42
N GLU A 156 -40.79 -4.11 39.70
CA GLU A 156 -39.43 -3.93 40.21
C GLU A 156 -38.43 -4.87 39.49
N GLN A 157 -38.77 -6.15 39.34
CA GLN A 157 -37.93 -7.12 38.61
C GLN A 157 -37.79 -6.80 37.12
N ALA A 158 -38.87 -6.40 36.45
CA ALA A 158 -38.85 -6.07 35.02
C ALA A 158 -38.07 -4.78 34.74
N VAL A 159 -38.26 -3.75 35.57
CA VAL A 159 -37.50 -2.50 35.47
C VAL A 159 -36.03 -2.74 35.86
N SER A 160 -35.77 -3.59 36.88
CA SER A 160 -34.41 -3.93 37.29
C SER A 160 -33.65 -4.78 36.26
N SER A 161 -34.32 -5.72 35.57
CA SER A 161 -33.71 -6.49 34.48
C SER A 161 -33.32 -5.60 33.31
N ALA A 162 -34.20 -4.68 32.92
CA ALA A 162 -33.93 -3.75 31.82
C ALA A 162 -32.81 -2.75 32.16
N ALA A 163 -32.79 -2.22 33.39
CA ALA A 163 -31.74 -1.32 33.86
C ALA A 163 -30.40 -2.05 34.08
N GLY A 164 -30.43 -3.29 34.61
CA GLY A 164 -29.25 -4.12 34.86
C GLY A 164 -28.55 -4.60 33.60
N GLU A 165 -29.29 -5.00 32.55
CA GLU A 165 -28.70 -5.37 31.25
C GLU A 165 -27.97 -4.20 30.58
N GLN A 166 -28.51 -2.99 30.66
CA GLN A 166 -27.88 -1.79 30.12
C GLN A 166 -26.64 -1.36 30.93
N ALA A 167 -26.65 -1.51 32.25
CA ALA A 167 -25.51 -1.18 33.11
C ALA A 167 -24.34 -2.16 32.95
N VAL A 168 -24.60 -3.47 32.90
CA VAL A 168 -23.57 -4.52 32.79
C VAL A 168 -22.93 -4.55 31.39
N SER A 169 -23.73 -4.38 30.33
CA SER A 169 -23.23 -4.31 28.95
C SER A 169 -22.29 -3.13 28.74
N ARG A 170 -22.63 -1.95 29.26
CA ARG A 170 -21.83 -0.72 29.09
C ARG A 170 -20.56 -0.73 29.98
N MET A 171 -20.61 -1.34 31.17
CA MET A 171 -19.44 -1.48 32.04
C MET A 171 -18.43 -2.53 31.54
N LEU A 172 -18.90 -3.70 31.06
CA LEU A 172 -18.03 -4.75 30.51
C LEU A 172 -17.43 -4.36 29.15
N VAL A 173 -18.19 -3.67 28.29
CA VAL A 173 -17.66 -3.12 27.03
C VAL A 173 -16.68 -1.98 27.32
N GLY A 174 -16.94 -1.10 28.30
CA GLY A 174 -16.06 0.01 28.65
C GLY A 174 -14.71 -0.39 29.26
N LEU A 175 -14.68 -1.37 30.17
CA LEU A 175 -13.44 -1.83 30.82
C LEU A 175 -12.67 -2.87 29.97
N GLY A 176 -13.38 -3.72 29.23
CA GLY A 176 -12.80 -4.70 28.31
C GLY A 176 -12.17 -4.03 27.08
N SER A 177 -12.88 -3.11 26.42
CA SER A 177 -12.34 -2.40 25.25
C SER A 177 -11.18 -1.47 25.57
N ALA A 178 -11.14 -0.88 26.77
CA ALA A 178 -10.00 -0.08 27.21
C ALA A 178 -8.76 -0.97 27.42
N ARG A 179 -8.89 -2.09 28.15
CA ARG A 179 -7.75 -2.97 28.45
C ARG A 179 -7.25 -3.74 27.23
N ASP A 180 -8.16 -4.26 26.40
CA ASP A 180 -7.83 -4.90 25.12
C ASP A 180 -7.31 -3.89 24.10
N GLY A 181 -7.80 -2.63 24.14
CA GLY A 181 -7.30 -1.52 23.35
C GLY A 181 -5.87 -1.13 23.71
N PHE A 182 -5.54 -1.04 25.02
CA PHE A 182 -4.17 -0.80 25.48
C PHE A 182 -3.24 -1.97 25.16
N ALA A 183 -3.71 -3.22 25.29
CA ALA A 183 -2.93 -4.41 24.92
C ALA A 183 -2.67 -4.47 23.40
N THR A 184 -3.69 -4.29 22.58
CA THR A 184 -3.57 -4.28 21.11
C THR A 184 -2.72 -3.11 20.61
N ALA A 185 -2.84 -1.92 21.22
CA ALA A 185 -2.00 -0.78 20.89
C ALA A 185 -0.55 -0.99 21.32
N SER A 186 -0.31 -1.65 22.46
CA SER A 186 1.03 -2.04 22.91
C SER A 186 1.65 -3.07 21.97
N ASP A 187 0.92 -4.11 21.59
CA ASP A 187 1.38 -5.13 20.64
C ASP A 187 1.63 -4.54 19.24
N GLY A 188 0.77 -3.61 18.81
CA GLY A 188 0.96 -2.84 17.58
C GLY A 188 2.19 -1.94 17.63
N ALA A 189 2.46 -1.30 18.77
CA ALA A 189 3.67 -0.49 18.98
C ALA A 189 4.94 -1.36 18.95
N LEU A 190 4.92 -2.54 19.58
CA LEU A 190 6.04 -3.50 19.54
C LEU A 190 6.26 -4.07 18.13
N THR A 191 5.18 -4.32 17.38
CA THR A 191 5.28 -4.77 15.97
C THR A 191 5.87 -3.68 15.08
N LEU A 192 5.45 -2.43 15.28
CA LEU A 192 5.99 -1.28 14.56
C LEU A 192 7.45 -1.01 14.95
N GLU A 193 7.81 -1.18 16.23
CA GLU A 193 9.18 -1.10 16.73
C GLU A 193 10.08 -2.12 16.03
N ALA A 194 9.64 -3.38 15.94
CA ALA A 194 10.37 -4.45 15.25
C ALA A 194 10.51 -4.16 13.75
N ALA A 195 9.43 -3.74 13.08
CA ALA A 195 9.46 -3.39 11.67
C ALA A 195 10.34 -2.17 11.38
N ALA A 196 10.37 -1.18 12.28
CA ALA A 196 11.28 -0.04 12.21
C ALA A 196 12.73 -0.47 12.44
N GLY A 197 12.98 -1.42 13.35
CA GLY A 197 14.30 -2.04 13.54
C GLY A 197 14.79 -2.79 12.29
N ASP A 198 13.91 -3.56 11.65
CA ASP A 198 14.21 -4.25 10.38
C ASP A 198 14.47 -3.24 9.25
N LEU A 199 13.67 -2.16 9.17
CA LEU A 199 13.87 -1.08 8.22
C LEU A 199 15.21 -0.37 8.44
N ALA A 200 15.58 -0.10 9.70
CA ALA A 200 16.86 0.51 10.04
C ALA A 200 18.03 -0.39 9.60
N THR A 201 17.95 -1.68 9.91
CA THR A 201 18.95 -2.68 9.51
C THR A 201 19.06 -2.78 7.99
N GLY A 202 17.94 -2.82 7.28
CA GLY A 202 17.92 -2.84 5.81
C GLY A 202 18.49 -1.56 5.20
N ALA A 203 18.19 -0.41 5.79
CA ALA A 203 18.73 0.87 5.36
C ALA A 203 20.25 0.97 5.61
N ASP A 204 20.75 0.44 6.72
CA ASP A 204 22.19 0.33 6.97
C ASP A 204 22.90 -0.59 5.97
N GLN A 205 22.27 -1.71 5.59
CA GLN A 205 22.79 -2.59 4.52
C GLN A 205 22.85 -1.88 3.17
N VAL A 206 21.81 -1.11 2.81
CA VAL A 206 21.81 -0.28 1.60
C VAL A 206 22.90 0.79 1.68
N ALA A 207 23.09 1.43 2.83
CA ALA A 207 24.13 2.43 3.03
C ALA A 207 25.54 1.85 2.86
N ALA A 208 25.77 0.66 3.43
CA ALA A 208 27.03 -0.07 3.27
C ALA A 208 27.27 -0.47 1.81
N GLY A 209 26.27 -1.06 1.15
CA GLY A 209 26.35 -1.45 -0.25
C GLY A 209 26.59 -0.26 -1.19
N ALA A 210 25.90 0.86 -0.95
CA ALA A 210 26.09 2.10 -1.68
C ALA A 210 27.49 2.70 -1.43
N SER A 211 28.02 2.62 -0.21
CA SER A 211 29.40 3.04 0.09
C SER A 211 30.45 2.17 -0.62
N SER A 212 30.22 0.86 -0.68
CA SER A 212 31.06 -0.06 -1.47
C SER A 212 30.99 0.25 -2.96
N ALA A 213 29.78 0.51 -3.50
CA ALA A 213 29.58 0.90 -4.88
C ALA A 213 30.29 2.24 -5.20
N ALA A 214 30.20 3.22 -4.31
CA ALA A 214 30.89 4.50 -4.44
C ALA A 214 32.40 4.30 -4.52
N SER A 215 32.97 3.48 -3.62
CA SER A 215 34.40 3.14 -3.58
C SER A 215 34.85 2.39 -4.84
N GLY A 216 34.05 1.45 -5.31
CA GLY A 216 34.27 0.73 -6.57
C GLY A 216 34.28 1.69 -7.76
N ALA A 217 33.32 2.61 -7.83
CA ALA A 217 33.25 3.62 -8.87
C ALA A 217 34.44 4.58 -8.82
N THR A 218 34.92 4.98 -7.63
CA THR A 218 36.15 5.79 -7.51
C THR A 218 37.38 5.03 -8.04
N THR A 219 37.45 3.72 -7.79
CA THR A 219 38.53 2.86 -8.30
C THR A 219 38.49 2.77 -9.82
N VAL A 220 37.29 2.62 -10.41
CA VAL A 220 37.10 2.65 -11.87
C VAL A 220 37.50 4.00 -12.45
N ALA A 221 37.09 5.12 -11.84
CA ALA A 221 37.49 6.45 -12.27
C ALA A 221 39.02 6.63 -12.23
N ALA A 222 39.68 6.17 -11.16
CA ALA A 222 41.14 6.19 -11.07
C ALA A 222 41.80 5.32 -12.16
N GLY A 223 41.26 4.14 -12.44
CA GLY A 223 41.69 3.27 -13.53
C GLY A 223 41.55 3.94 -14.90
N ALA A 224 40.42 4.58 -15.16
CA ALA A 224 40.17 5.34 -16.38
C ALA A 224 41.15 6.52 -16.53
N ARG A 225 41.46 7.26 -15.46
CA ARG A 225 42.48 8.32 -15.49
C ARG A 225 43.90 7.80 -15.78
N ARG A 226 44.25 6.63 -15.25
CA ARG A 226 45.52 5.97 -15.61
C ARG A 226 45.54 5.56 -17.08
N LEU A 227 44.41 5.08 -17.60
CA LEU A 227 44.26 4.77 -19.02
C LEU A 227 44.38 6.01 -19.90
N LEU A 228 43.78 7.15 -19.52
CA LEU A 228 43.96 8.45 -20.18
C LEU A 228 45.44 8.85 -20.25
N THR A 229 46.15 8.78 -19.12
CA THR A 229 47.59 9.10 -19.08
C THR A 229 48.41 8.17 -20.00
N GLY A 230 48.06 6.88 -20.04
CA GLY A 230 48.68 5.91 -20.96
C GLY A 230 48.35 6.18 -22.43
N ALA A 231 47.12 6.59 -22.72
CA ALA A 231 46.67 6.99 -24.05
C ALA A 231 47.44 8.23 -24.52
N ASP A 232 47.57 9.27 -23.69
CA ASP A 232 48.39 10.45 -23.99
C ASP A 232 49.84 10.08 -24.33
N GLY A 233 50.44 9.20 -23.52
CA GLY A 233 51.79 8.70 -23.77
C GLY A 233 51.90 7.94 -25.10
N ALA A 234 50.93 7.09 -25.42
CA ALA A 234 50.87 6.36 -26.68
C ALA A 234 50.65 7.30 -27.89
N ALA A 235 49.80 8.32 -27.76
CA ALA A 235 49.57 9.33 -28.80
C ALA A 235 50.84 10.14 -29.08
N ALA A 236 51.55 10.58 -28.03
CA ALA A 236 52.82 11.29 -28.16
C ALA A 236 53.91 10.41 -28.81
N GLY A 237 54.00 9.14 -28.38
CA GLY A 237 54.92 8.16 -28.97
C GLY A 237 54.61 7.89 -30.44
N SER A 238 53.34 7.71 -30.79
CA SER A 238 52.89 7.49 -32.16
C SER A 238 53.17 8.70 -33.06
N SER A 239 52.95 9.91 -32.55
CA SER A 239 53.24 11.15 -33.27
C SER A 239 54.75 11.30 -33.53
N SER A 240 55.57 10.97 -32.53
CA SER A 240 57.04 10.98 -32.65
C SER A 240 57.53 9.94 -33.66
N LEU A 241 56.95 8.73 -33.64
CA LEU A 241 57.27 7.67 -34.59
C LEU A 241 56.85 8.06 -36.02
N ALA A 242 55.67 8.66 -36.20
CA ALA A 242 55.21 9.15 -37.50
C ALA A 242 56.14 10.26 -38.05
N ALA A 243 56.59 11.19 -37.21
CA ALA A 243 57.53 12.24 -37.59
C ALA A 243 58.90 11.66 -37.98
N GLY A 244 59.42 10.71 -37.20
CA GLY A 244 60.67 10.01 -37.50
C GLY A 244 60.59 9.20 -38.80
N ALA A 245 59.47 8.49 -39.02
CA ALA A 245 59.24 7.74 -40.23
C ALA A 245 59.07 8.65 -41.46
N THR A 246 58.43 9.82 -41.32
CA THR A 246 58.36 10.83 -42.39
C THR A 246 59.74 11.39 -42.74
N SER A 247 60.57 11.63 -41.72
CA SER A 247 61.95 12.08 -41.91
C SER A 247 62.79 11.02 -42.63
N LEU A 248 62.66 9.75 -42.22
CA LEU A 248 63.33 8.62 -42.88
C LEU A 248 62.85 8.44 -44.33
N ALA A 249 61.55 8.58 -44.59
CA ALA A 249 61.00 8.51 -45.94
C ALA A 249 61.59 9.61 -46.84
N THR A 250 61.65 10.84 -46.33
CA THR A 250 62.23 11.99 -47.03
C THR A 250 63.71 11.79 -47.31
N GLY A 251 64.49 11.39 -46.29
CA GLY A 251 65.92 11.12 -46.46
C GLY A 251 66.20 9.97 -47.42
N SER A 252 65.39 8.90 -47.37
CA SER A 252 65.52 7.77 -48.29
C SER A 252 65.15 8.15 -49.73
N ALA A 253 64.15 9.01 -49.93
CA ALA A 253 63.83 9.55 -51.24
C ALA A 253 64.96 10.43 -51.81
N GLN A 254 65.64 11.21 -50.97
CA GLN A 254 66.83 11.99 -51.35
C GLN A 254 67.99 11.06 -51.75
N VAL A 255 68.28 10.02 -50.96
CA VAL A 255 69.29 9.00 -51.30
C VAL A 255 68.94 8.31 -52.61
N SER A 256 67.67 7.93 -52.81
CA SER A 256 67.21 7.30 -54.05
C SER A 256 67.43 8.19 -55.27
N SER A 257 67.11 9.48 -55.14
CA SER A 257 67.32 10.49 -56.20
C SER A 257 68.80 10.71 -56.49
N GLY A 258 69.62 10.85 -55.45
CA GLY A 258 71.08 11.01 -55.59
C GLY A 258 71.77 9.80 -56.19
N ALA A 259 71.36 8.59 -55.78
CA ALA A 259 71.86 7.34 -56.35
C ALA A 259 71.44 7.16 -57.81
N SER A 260 70.22 7.57 -58.17
CA SER A 260 69.78 7.58 -59.58
C SER A 260 70.61 8.55 -60.42
N ALA A 261 70.90 9.75 -59.90
CA ALA A 261 71.78 10.71 -60.58
C ALA A 261 73.22 10.20 -60.71
N LEU A 262 73.74 9.52 -59.69
CA LEU A 262 75.06 8.85 -59.75
C LEU A 262 75.09 7.75 -60.81
N ALA A 263 74.03 6.94 -60.90
CA ALA A 263 73.91 5.90 -61.93
C ALA A 263 73.95 6.51 -63.34
N SER A 264 73.15 7.55 -63.60
CA SER A 264 73.16 8.24 -64.89
C SER A 264 74.51 8.90 -65.21
N GLY A 265 75.19 9.47 -64.21
CA GLY A 265 76.53 10.02 -64.36
C GLY A 265 77.58 8.95 -64.69
N ALA A 266 77.47 7.78 -64.06
CA ALA A 266 78.33 6.65 -64.32
C ALA A 266 78.07 6.04 -65.72
N ASP A 267 76.82 5.95 -66.18
CA ASP A 267 76.50 5.55 -67.56
C ASP A 267 77.09 6.53 -68.59
N THR A 268 77.05 7.83 -68.28
CA THR A 268 77.65 8.88 -69.12
C THR A 268 79.18 8.72 -69.18
N LEU A 269 79.82 8.45 -68.03
CA LEU A 269 81.26 8.19 -67.95
C LEU A 269 81.63 6.92 -68.73
N ALA A 270 80.86 5.84 -68.59
CA ALA A 270 81.07 4.59 -69.32
C ALA A 270 81.00 4.82 -70.84
N SER A 271 79.99 5.56 -71.29
CA SER A 271 79.81 5.91 -72.71
C SER A 271 80.96 6.78 -73.24
N GLY A 272 81.42 7.75 -72.45
CA GLY A 272 82.57 8.60 -72.78
C GLY A 272 83.88 7.81 -72.84
N ALA A 273 84.08 6.88 -71.89
CA ALA A 273 85.23 6.00 -71.86
C ALA A 273 85.25 5.03 -73.06
N ALA A 274 84.11 4.45 -73.44
CA ALA A 274 83.98 3.63 -74.65
C ALA A 274 84.28 4.43 -75.93
N THR A 275 83.85 5.71 -75.96
CA THR A 275 84.19 6.61 -77.08
C THR A 275 85.70 6.89 -77.14
N LEU A 276 86.33 7.13 -75.98
CA LEU A 276 87.79 7.31 -75.89
C LEU A 276 88.54 6.05 -76.30
N GLU A 277 88.11 4.88 -75.83
CA GLU A 277 88.65 3.58 -76.22
C GLU A 277 88.65 3.45 -77.76
N ALA A 278 87.49 3.63 -78.39
CA ALA A 278 87.35 3.55 -79.83
C ALA A 278 88.26 4.55 -80.57
N GLY A 279 88.34 5.81 -80.10
CA GLY A 279 89.22 6.83 -80.69
C GLY A 279 90.70 6.49 -80.54
N THR A 280 91.12 6.01 -79.38
CA THR A 280 92.52 5.58 -79.15
C THR A 280 92.89 4.32 -79.92
N ALA A 281 91.95 3.39 -80.10
CA ALA A 281 92.13 2.22 -80.96
C ALA A 281 92.32 2.64 -82.43
N GLN A 282 91.57 3.64 -82.91
CA GLN A 282 91.78 4.22 -84.24
C GLN A 282 93.16 4.89 -84.38
N VAL A 283 93.60 5.65 -83.37
CA VAL A 283 94.96 6.23 -83.36
C VAL A 283 96.04 5.15 -83.37
N ALA A 284 95.88 4.08 -82.57
CA ALA A 284 96.80 2.96 -82.55
C ALA A 284 96.89 2.26 -83.92
N ALA A 285 95.73 2.01 -84.55
CA ALA A 285 95.66 1.42 -85.89
C ALA A 285 96.32 2.33 -86.95
N GLY A 286 96.02 3.63 -86.94
CA GLY A 286 96.62 4.61 -87.86
C GLY A 286 98.13 4.77 -87.66
N ALA A 287 98.59 4.79 -86.41
CA ALA A 287 100.02 4.79 -86.08
C ALA A 287 100.68 3.49 -86.56
N SER A 288 100.09 2.32 -86.31
CA SER A 288 100.61 1.05 -86.84
C SER A 288 100.72 1.06 -88.37
N GLN A 289 99.71 1.59 -89.06
CA GLN A 289 99.72 1.72 -90.52
C GLN A 289 100.81 2.68 -91.02
N LEU A 290 100.99 3.83 -90.35
CA LEU A 290 102.06 4.78 -90.66
C LEU A 290 103.45 4.17 -90.41
N ALA A 291 103.63 3.43 -89.31
CA ALA A 291 104.88 2.75 -89.02
C ALA A 291 105.24 1.73 -90.13
N VAL A 292 104.26 0.95 -90.61
CA VAL A 292 104.42 0.04 -91.76
C VAL A 292 104.82 0.83 -93.02
N GLY A 293 104.15 1.94 -93.31
CA GLY A 293 104.48 2.79 -94.46
C GLY A 293 105.89 3.39 -94.40
N VAL A 294 106.30 3.88 -93.23
CA VAL A 294 107.64 4.43 -92.98
C VAL A 294 108.71 3.34 -93.12
N SER A 295 108.49 2.15 -92.54
CA SER A 295 109.38 1.00 -92.73
C SER A 295 109.49 0.56 -94.19
N GLY A 296 108.41 0.71 -94.98
CA GLY A 296 108.42 0.47 -96.42
C GLY A 296 109.19 1.51 -97.23
N ALA A 297 109.40 2.72 -96.69
CA ALA A 297 110.15 3.80 -97.36
C ALA A 297 111.68 3.71 -97.12
N VAL A 298 112.12 3.05 -96.05
CA VAL A 298 113.54 2.86 -95.70
C VAL A 298 114.36 2.24 -96.85
N PRO A 299 113.91 1.15 -97.52
CA PRO A 299 114.63 0.59 -98.66
C PRO A 299 114.86 1.61 -99.79
N GLY A 300 113.91 2.51 -100.03
CA GLY A 300 114.06 3.56 -101.05
C GLY A 300 115.10 4.63 -100.67
N ALA A 301 115.23 4.96 -99.38
CA ALA A 301 116.28 5.84 -98.89
C ALA A 301 117.67 5.16 -98.96
N ASP A 302 117.75 3.87 -98.63
CA ASP A 302 118.95 3.05 -98.82
C ASP A 302 119.35 2.95 -100.29
N ASP A 303 118.39 2.73 -101.19
CA ASP A 303 118.62 2.69 -102.63
C ASP A 303 119.13 4.04 -103.16
N LEU A 304 118.56 5.16 -102.69
CA LEU A 304 119.01 6.51 -103.07
C LEU A 304 120.44 6.78 -102.58
N LYS A 305 120.76 6.39 -101.34
CA LYS A 305 122.10 6.50 -100.75
C LYS A 305 123.11 5.67 -101.55
N ALA A 306 122.75 4.42 -101.88
CA ALA A 306 123.59 3.53 -102.68
C ALA A 306 123.81 4.08 -104.10
N GLY A 307 122.76 4.59 -104.73
CA GLY A 307 122.83 5.23 -106.04
C GLY A 307 123.71 6.48 -106.04
N ALA A 308 123.57 7.35 -105.05
CA ALA A 308 124.40 8.55 -104.91
C ALA A 308 125.88 8.21 -104.66
N ALA A 309 126.17 7.18 -103.85
CA ALA A 309 127.52 6.67 -103.67
C ALA A 309 128.09 6.10 -104.98
N ALA A 310 127.28 5.37 -105.76
CA ALA A 310 127.67 4.85 -107.07
C ALA A 310 127.97 5.99 -108.07
N VAL A 311 127.16 7.06 -108.09
CA VAL A 311 127.42 8.25 -108.91
C VAL A 311 128.71 8.94 -108.47
N SER A 312 128.91 9.16 -107.17
CA SER A 312 130.15 9.75 -106.65
C SER A 312 131.38 8.94 -107.05
N ALA A 313 131.34 7.61 -106.89
CA ALA A 313 132.42 6.72 -107.30
C ALA A 313 132.70 6.78 -108.81
N GLY A 314 131.64 6.86 -109.63
CA GLY A 314 131.76 7.06 -111.07
C GLY A 314 132.35 8.43 -111.45
N VAL A 315 132.00 9.49 -110.70
CA VAL A 315 132.57 10.83 -110.88
C VAL A 315 134.04 10.84 -110.46
N ASP A 316 134.42 10.23 -109.35
CA ASP A 316 135.82 10.08 -108.92
C ASP A 316 136.68 9.36 -109.97
N GLN A 317 136.12 8.30 -110.55
CA GLN A 317 136.76 7.58 -111.66
C GLN A 317 136.91 8.47 -112.90
N THR A 318 135.91 9.29 -113.20
CA THR A 318 135.92 10.22 -114.33
C THR A 318 136.91 11.37 -114.10
N VAL A 319 136.92 11.98 -112.91
CA VAL A 319 137.89 13.02 -112.50
C VAL A 319 139.31 12.49 -112.58
N SER A 320 139.55 11.27 -112.11
CA SER A 320 140.85 10.60 -112.24
C SER A 320 141.25 10.45 -113.71
N GLY A 321 140.31 10.09 -114.59
CA GLY A 321 140.50 10.04 -116.03
C GLY A 321 140.79 11.40 -116.68
N VAL A 322 140.04 12.45 -116.32
CA VAL A 322 140.26 13.83 -116.79
C VAL A 322 141.60 14.37 -116.30
N THR A 323 141.96 14.10 -115.05
CA THR A 323 143.27 14.48 -114.49
C THR A 323 144.39 13.79 -115.26
N ALA A 324 144.27 12.48 -115.51
CA ALA A 324 145.23 11.74 -116.33
C ALA A 324 145.31 12.28 -117.77
N LEU A 325 144.17 12.66 -118.38
CA LEU A 325 144.11 13.31 -119.69
C LEU A 325 144.80 14.68 -119.65
N SER A 326 144.56 15.51 -118.63
CA SER A 326 145.19 16.82 -118.45
C SER A 326 146.71 16.70 -118.30
N THR A 327 147.20 15.70 -117.55
CA THR A 327 148.63 15.41 -117.40
C THR A 327 149.24 14.99 -118.74
N ARG A 328 148.53 14.14 -119.51
CA ARG A 328 148.95 13.76 -120.87
C ARG A 328 148.96 14.96 -121.82
N LEU A 329 147.95 15.82 -121.80
CA LEU A 329 147.90 17.07 -122.54
C LEU A 329 149.06 18.00 -122.17
N GLY A 330 149.38 18.12 -120.88
CA GLY A 330 150.57 18.84 -120.41
C GLY A 330 151.86 18.30 -121.02
N SER A 331 152.03 16.97 -121.05
CA SER A 331 153.18 16.34 -121.72
C SER A 331 153.18 16.49 -123.25
N LEU A 332 152.01 16.59 -123.89
CA LEU A 332 151.91 16.86 -125.32
C LEU A 332 152.16 18.34 -125.65
N SER A 333 151.82 19.25 -124.73
CA SER A 333 152.10 20.67 -124.88
C SER A 333 153.60 20.97 -124.83
N SER A 334 154.38 20.21 -124.05
CA SER A 334 155.85 20.29 -124.09
C SER A 334 156.43 19.71 -125.38
N VAL A 335 155.82 18.65 -125.96
CA VAL A 335 156.15 18.16 -127.30
C VAL A 335 155.81 19.21 -128.37
N ALA A 336 154.66 19.87 -128.26
CA ALA A 336 154.26 20.96 -129.14
C ALA A 336 155.23 22.16 -129.03
N ALA A 337 155.66 22.52 -127.81
CA ALA A 337 156.66 23.56 -127.60
C ALA A 337 158.03 23.18 -128.21
N TYR A 338 158.44 21.92 -128.09
CA TYR A 338 159.65 21.40 -128.73
C TYR A 338 159.53 21.44 -130.27
N LEU A 339 158.41 20.95 -130.83
CA LEU A 339 158.14 21.02 -132.26
C LEU A 339 158.10 22.46 -132.76
N ALA A 340 157.50 23.39 -132.00
CA ALA A 340 157.50 24.82 -132.34
C ALA A 340 158.93 25.40 -132.39
N SER A 341 159.81 25.02 -131.45
CA SER A 341 161.20 25.47 -131.45
C SER A 341 162.04 24.95 -132.62
N GLN A 342 161.64 23.83 -133.23
CA GLN A 342 162.26 23.27 -134.43
C GLN A 342 161.64 23.82 -135.71
N ALA A 343 160.31 24.03 -135.69
CA ALA A 343 159.56 24.50 -136.84
C ALA A 343 159.82 25.97 -137.16
N TYR A 344 160.06 26.80 -136.14
CA TYR A 344 160.21 28.26 -136.27
C TYR A 344 161.54 28.75 -135.70
N ASP A 345 162.18 29.70 -136.38
CA ASP A 345 163.33 30.43 -135.82
C ASP A 345 162.87 31.46 -134.78
N ALA A 346 163.83 32.13 -134.12
CA ALA A 346 163.53 33.17 -133.13
C ALA A 346 162.80 34.38 -133.72
N GLN A 347 162.77 34.54 -135.04
CA GLN A 347 162.05 35.59 -135.77
C GLN A 347 160.66 35.14 -136.25
N GLY A 348 160.27 33.89 -135.99
CA GLY A 348 158.96 33.33 -136.31
C GLY A 348 158.82 32.83 -137.76
N ASN A 349 159.92 32.66 -138.50
CA ASN A 349 159.89 32.12 -139.86
C ASN A 349 159.94 30.59 -139.85
N VAL A 350 159.21 29.96 -140.77
CA VAL A 350 159.19 28.49 -140.90
C VAL A 350 160.55 28.01 -141.42
N VAL A 351 161.27 27.27 -140.58
CA VAL A 351 162.57 26.67 -140.89
C VAL A 351 162.41 25.20 -141.29
N ASP A 352 161.40 24.52 -140.74
CA ASP A 352 161.00 23.16 -141.11
C ASP A 352 159.48 23.08 -141.38
N PRO A 353 159.07 23.02 -142.67
CA PRO A 353 157.66 22.94 -143.05
C PRO A 353 156.96 21.67 -142.52
N ALA A 354 157.68 20.55 -142.38
CA ALA A 354 157.09 19.30 -141.91
C ALA A 354 156.78 19.38 -140.42
N ALA A 355 157.69 19.96 -139.62
CA ALA A 355 157.47 20.22 -138.20
C ALA A 355 156.33 21.23 -137.96
N ALA A 356 156.23 22.28 -138.78
CA ALA A 356 155.14 23.26 -138.70
C ALA A 356 153.76 22.62 -138.98
N GLN A 357 153.68 21.71 -139.95
CA GLN A 357 152.43 21.02 -140.28
C GLN A 357 152.03 19.99 -139.23
N GLN A 358 153.00 19.29 -138.61
CA GLN A 358 152.75 18.42 -137.45
C GLN A 358 152.26 19.22 -136.22
N LEU A 359 152.80 20.43 -136.00
CA LEU A 359 152.33 21.30 -134.92
C LEU A 359 150.88 21.77 -135.14
N ALA A 360 150.51 22.12 -136.39
CA ALA A 360 149.16 22.53 -136.73
C ALA A 360 148.13 21.40 -136.55
N THR A 361 148.47 20.16 -136.95
CA THR A 361 147.59 19.00 -136.73
C THR A 361 147.45 18.68 -135.24
N LEU A 362 148.54 18.72 -134.46
CA LEU A 362 148.50 18.58 -133.00
C LEU A 362 147.63 19.67 -132.33
N GLY A 363 147.76 20.93 -132.74
CA GLY A 363 146.97 22.04 -132.20
C GLY A 363 145.46 21.92 -132.48
N SER A 364 145.09 21.36 -133.64
CA SER A 364 143.68 21.15 -134.01
C SER A 364 143.02 19.92 -133.39
N ALA A 365 143.80 18.92 -132.97
CA ALA A 365 143.30 17.65 -132.43
C ALA A 365 143.22 17.63 -130.89
N LEU A 366 143.86 18.57 -130.21
CA LEU A 366 143.91 18.61 -128.74
C LEU A 366 142.81 19.53 -128.19
N PRO A 367 141.98 19.06 -127.22
CA PRO A 367 141.10 19.95 -126.48
C PRO A 367 141.92 20.99 -125.73
N SER A 368 141.36 22.19 -125.58
CA SER A 368 142.08 23.28 -124.90
C SER A 368 142.22 22.97 -123.40
N ALA A 369 143.28 23.46 -122.76
CA ALA A 369 143.45 23.33 -121.31
C ALA A 369 142.25 23.91 -120.54
N SER A 370 141.62 24.96 -121.08
CA SER A 370 140.37 25.55 -120.58
C SER A 370 139.20 24.57 -120.61
N ASP A 371 139.05 23.76 -121.66
CA ASP A 371 137.96 22.78 -121.74
C ASP A 371 138.11 21.67 -120.69
N THR A 372 139.34 21.20 -120.47
CA THR A 372 139.61 20.20 -119.42
C THR A 372 139.41 20.75 -118.01
N ALA A 373 139.75 22.02 -117.77
CA ALA A 373 139.51 22.69 -116.50
C ALA A 373 138.00 22.90 -116.24
N ALA A 374 137.24 23.30 -117.28
CA ALA A 374 135.79 23.43 -117.20
C ALA A 374 135.12 22.07 -116.90
N MET A 375 135.56 21.00 -117.55
CA MET A 375 135.05 19.64 -117.29
C MET A 375 135.38 19.16 -115.87
N ALA A 376 136.59 19.42 -115.38
CA ALA A 376 136.96 19.10 -113.99
C ALA A 376 136.11 19.88 -112.97
N GLN A 377 135.80 21.15 -113.25
CA GLN A 377 134.95 21.97 -112.38
C GLN A 377 133.48 21.49 -112.38
N GLN A 378 132.95 21.10 -113.55
CA GLN A 378 131.62 20.49 -113.65
C GLN A 378 131.54 19.15 -112.91
N LEU A 379 132.58 18.31 -113.01
CA LEU A 379 132.67 17.05 -112.28
C LEU A 379 132.79 17.26 -110.77
N ALA A 380 133.58 18.22 -110.31
CA ALA A 380 133.66 18.58 -108.89
C ALA A 380 132.30 19.04 -108.35
N THR A 381 131.54 19.80 -109.17
CA THR A 381 130.18 20.22 -108.82
C THR A 381 129.22 19.02 -108.74
N LEU A 382 129.32 18.08 -109.69
CA LEU A 382 128.52 16.86 -109.70
C LEU A 382 128.86 15.93 -108.51
N GLN A 383 130.14 15.82 -108.14
CA GLN A 383 130.60 15.08 -106.97
C GLN A 383 130.07 15.69 -105.67
N ALA A 384 130.17 17.02 -105.53
CA ALA A 384 129.60 17.73 -104.39
C ALA A 384 128.09 17.50 -104.31
N GLY A 385 127.39 17.55 -105.45
CA GLY A 385 125.97 17.21 -105.54
C GLY A 385 125.66 15.76 -105.14
N ALA A 386 126.45 14.80 -105.61
CA ALA A 386 126.30 13.38 -105.27
C ALA A 386 126.54 13.12 -103.77
N HIS A 387 127.56 13.73 -103.17
CA HIS A 387 127.78 13.69 -101.73
C HIS A 387 126.62 14.32 -100.95
N GLN A 388 126.12 15.47 -101.42
CA GLN A 388 124.98 16.13 -100.79
C GLN A 388 123.71 15.26 -100.84
N VAL A 389 123.46 14.56 -101.94
CA VAL A 389 122.36 13.58 -102.04
C VAL A 389 122.60 12.39 -101.11
N ALA A 390 123.82 11.86 -101.04
CA ALA A 390 124.14 10.74 -100.15
C ALA A 390 123.97 11.11 -98.67
N THR A 391 124.41 12.31 -98.26
CA THR A 391 124.19 12.84 -96.92
C THR A 391 122.69 13.05 -96.67
N GLY A 392 121.97 13.68 -97.60
CA GLY A 392 120.53 13.87 -97.48
C GLY A 392 119.75 12.55 -97.40
N ALA A 393 120.19 11.50 -98.09
CA ALA A 393 119.60 10.16 -98.01
C ALA A 393 119.89 9.47 -96.67
N ALA A 394 121.09 9.67 -96.10
CA ALA A 394 121.43 9.17 -94.76
C ALA A 394 120.65 9.89 -93.65
N ASP A 395 120.46 11.21 -93.78
CA ASP A 395 119.61 12.00 -92.90
C ASP A 395 118.15 11.56 -93.00
N LEU A 396 117.67 11.27 -94.23
CA LEU A 396 116.34 10.73 -94.47
C LEU A 396 116.16 9.36 -93.83
N ASP A 397 117.10 8.42 -94.01
CA ASP A 397 117.07 7.10 -93.37
C ASP A 397 117.00 7.21 -91.84
N THR A 398 117.87 8.04 -91.25
CA THR A 398 117.87 8.32 -89.81
C THR A 398 116.52 8.91 -89.35
N GLY A 399 115.98 9.84 -90.13
CA GLY A 399 114.67 10.45 -89.88
C GLY A 399 113.52 9.44 -89.95
N LEU A 400 113.53 8.54 -90.94
CA LEU A 400 112.55 7.46 -91.10
C LEU A 400 112.66 6.45 -89.95
N GLY A 401 113.87 6.07 -89.52
CA GLY A 401 114.07 5.19 -88.38
C GLY A 401 113.57 5.78 -87.06
N THR A 402 113.80 7.08 -86.85
CA THR A 402 113.27 7.82 -85.71
C THR A 402 111.74 7.87 -85.75
N LEU A 403 111.17 8.24 -86.89
CA LEU A 403 109.72 8.31 -87.09
C LEU A 403 109.04 6.94 -86.89
N ALA A 404 109.62 5.86 -87.40
CA ALA A 404 109.09 4.50 -87.22
C ALA A 404 109.08 4.09 -85.73
N THR A 405 110.11 4.48 -84.97
CA THR A 405 110.19 4.22 -83.53
C THR A 405 109.16 5.04 -82.76
N SER A 406 109.08 6.34 -83.00
CA SER A 406 108.08 7.22 -82.37
C SER A 406 106.66 6.80 -82.70
N THR A 407 106.41 6.33 -83.92
CA THR A 407 105.08 5.87 -84.34
C THR A 407 104.70 4.54 -83.66
N ARG A 408 105.65 3.62 -83.47
CA ARG A 408 105.41 2.40 -82.67
C ARG A 408 105.15 2.72 -81.19
N GLN A 409 105.89 3.67 -80.62
CA GLN A 409 105.64 4.15 -79.26
C GLN A 409 104.26 4.80 -79.13
N LEU A 410 103.84 5.61 -80.10
CA LEU A 410 102.50 6.19 -80.16
C LEU A 410 101.43 5.10 -80.24
N SER A 411 101.62 4.08 -81.09
CA SER A 411 100.69 2.96 -81.20
C SER A 411 100.56 2.18 -79.89
N ALA A 412 101.67 1.91 -79.20
CA ALA A 412 101.65 1.21 -77.91
C ALA A 412 100.98 2.05 -76.83
N GLY A 413 101.31 3.35 -76.74
CA GLY A 413 100.68 4.27 -75.80
C GLY A 413 99.17 4.42 -76.04
N ALA A 414 98.74 4.49 -77.31
CA ALA A 414 97.34 4.53 -77.68
C ALA A 414 96.61 3.22 -77.33
N ALA A 415 97.24 2.05 -77.53
CA ALA A 415 96.67 0.77 -77.10
C ALA A 415 96.53 0.68 -75.57
N SER A 416 97.53 1.13 -74.80
CA SER A 416 97.43 1.20 -73.34
C SER A 416 96.34 2.17 -72.87
N ALA A 417 96.17 3.31 -73.55
CA ALA A 417 95.08 4.24 -73.30
C ALA A 417 93.71 3.61 -73.59
N ALA A 418 93.58 2.82 -74.66
CA ALA A 418 92.36 2.08 -74.97
C ALA A 418 92.01 1.07 -73.88
N THR A 419 92.98 0.27 -73.41
CA THR A 419 92.75 -0.66 -72.29
C THR A 419 92.39 0.08 -70.99
N GLY A 420 93.03 1.20 -70.71
CA GLY A 420 92.69 2.04 -69.56
C GLY A 420 91.25 2.59 -69.65
N ALA A 421 90.85 3.04 -70.84
CA ALA A 421 89.50 3.52 -71.10
C ALA A 421 88.45 2.41 -70.95
N ALA A 422 88.72 1.20 -71.45
CA ALA A 422 87.86 0.02 -71.23
C ALA A 422 87.69 -0.29 -69.73
N GLY A 423 88.79 -0.28 -68.96
CA GLY A 423 88.73 -0.48 -67.51
C GLY A 423 87.91 0.59 -66.77
N VAL A 424 87.97 1.86 -67.21
CA VAL A 424 87.11 2.93 -66.70
C VAL A 424 85.65 2.69 -67.07
N ALA A 425 85.37 2.22 -68.29
CA ALA A 425 84.01 1.91 -68.73
C ALA A 425 83.38 0.80 -67.88
N ASP A 426 84.10 -0.30 -67.64
CA ASP A 426 83.63 -1.42 -66.80
C ASP A 426 83.42 -0.99 -65.34
N GLY A 427 84.35 -0.20 -64.79
CA GLY A 427 84.23 0.35 -63.45
C GLY A 427 83.02 1.28 -63.30
N ALA A 428 82.78 2.13 -64.32
CA ALA A 428 81.62 3.01 -64.36
C ALA A 428 80.30 2.23 -64.50
N ALA A 429 80.24 1.19 -65.33
CA ALA A 429 79.06 0.32 -65.44
C ALA A 429 78.75 -0.42 -64.12
N SER A 430 79.79 -0.87 -63.41
CA SER A 430 79.65 -1.50 -62.09
C SER A 430 79.12 -0.50 -61.05
N LEU A 431 79.63 0.74 -61.07
CA LEU A 431 79.15 1.83 -60.23
C LEU A 431 77.70 2.18 -60.54
N ALA A 432 77.31 2.23 -61.82
CA ALA A 432 75.93 2.49 -62.24
C ALA A 432 74.97 1.43 -61.68
N THR A 433 75.37 0.16 -61.77
CA THR A 433 74.60 -0.98 -61.22
C THR A 433 74.44 -0.88 -59.70
N GLY A 434 75.54 -0.63 -58.97
CA GLY A 434 75.50 -0.47 -57.51
C GLY A 434 74.66 0.73 -57.08
N ALA A 435 74.75 1.84 -57.81
CA ALA A 435 73.94 3.03 -57.57
C ALA A 435 72.44 2.78 -57.84
N ALA A 436 72.09 2.03 -58.90
CA ALA A 436 70.71 1.63 -59.16
C ALA A 436 70.15 0.69 -58.06
N GLN A 437 70.96 -0.23 -57.54
CA GLN A 437 70.58 -1.08 -56.41
C GLN A 437 70.36 -0.25 -55.13
N LEU A 438 71.24 0.71 -54.84
CA LEU A 438 71.05 1.64 -53.72
C LEU A 438 69.78 2.48 -53.90
N ALA A 439 69.49 2.96 -55.11
CA ALA A 439 68.31 3.74 -55.41
C ALA A 439 67.01 2.96 -55.15
N SER A 440 66.96 1.69 -55.56
CA SER A 440 65.80 0.81 -55.34
C SER A 440 65.64 0.39 -53.87
N GLY A 441 66.73 0.11 -53.17
CA GLY A 441 66.72 -0.14 -51.73
C GLY A 441 66.23 1.07 -50.93
N ALA A 442 66.69 2.27 -51.28
CA ALA A 442 66.25 3.51 -50.65
C ALA A 442 64.78 3.82 -50.97
N ALA A 443 64.29 3.55 -52.19
CA ALA A 443 62.88 3.68 -52.52
C ALA A 443 61.99 2.73 -51.69
N SER A 444 62.43 1.47 -51.51
CA SER A 444 61.74 0.49 -50.66
C SER A 444 61.71 0.94 -49.20
N ALA A 445 62.83 1.46 -48.68
CA ALA A 445 62.90 2.02 -47.32
C ALA A 445 61.95 3.23 -47.16
N ALA A 446 61.86 4.10 -48.16
CA ALA A 446 60.94 5.23 -48.15
C ALA A 446 59.47 4.79 -48.08
N GLN A 447 59.10 3.77 -48.86
CA GLN A 447 57.75 3.20 -48.84
C GLN A 447 57.43 2.54 -47.49
N GLY A 448 58.35 1.75 -46.93
CA GLY A 448 58.19 1.15 -45.61
C GLY A 448 58.03 2.20 -44.51
N ALA A 449 58.82 3.28 -44.56
CA ALA A 449 58.71 4.39 -43.62
C ALA A 449 57.38 5.15 -43.78
N ALA A 450 56.89 5.37 -45.00
CA ALA A 450 55.57 5.94 -45.23
C ALA A 450 54.44 5.05 -44.67
N ALA A 451 54.54 3.73 -44.81
CA ALA A 451 53.59 2.79 -44.22
C ALA A 451 53.60 2.84 -42.68
N VAL A 452 54.78 2.94 -42.05
CA VAL A 452 54.91 3.13 -40.58
C VAL A 452 54.28 4.45 -40.13
N ALA A 453 54.48 5.54 -40.87
CA ALA A 453 53.85 6.82 -40.59
C ALA A 453 52.31 6.73 -40.67
N GLY A 454 51.79 6.09 -41.72
CA GLY A 454 50.35 5.83 -41.87
C GLY A 454 49.78 4.98 -40.73
N GLY A 455 50.46 3.88 -40.37
CA GLY A 455 50.08 3.02 -39.24
C GLY A 455 50.09 3.78 -37.90
N SER A 456 51.07 4.64 -37.69
CA SER A 456 51.18 5.49 -36.50
C SER A 456 50.06 6.54 -36.44
N SER A 457 49.66 7.12 -37.59
CA SER A 457 48.49 8.02 -37.64
C SER A 457 47.17 7.30 -37.31
N THR A 458 47.04 6.03 -37.74
CA THR A 458 45.88 5.19 -37.44
C THR A 458 45.84 4.84 -35.95
N LEU A 459 46.99 4.46 -35.37
CA LEU A 459 47.13 4.23 -33.95
C LEU A 459 46.78 5.49 -33.14
N ALA A 460 47.27 6.67 -33.54
CA ALA A 460 46.94 7.92 -32.87
C ALA A 460 45.43 8.21 -32.88
N THR A 461 44.74 7.92 -33.99
CA THR A 461 43.28 8.03 -34.08
C THR A 461 42.57 7.06 -33.14
N GLY A 462 42.99 5.80 -33.10
CA GLY A 462 42.43 4.80 -32.17
C GLY A 462 42.68 5.16 -30.71
N VAL A 463 43.84 5.71 -30.39
CA VAL A 463 44.18 6.23 -29.05
C VAL A 463 43.31 7.43 -28.69
N ALA A 464 43.01 8.34 -29.62
CA ALA A 464 42.09 9.45 -29.37
C ALA A 464 40.63 9.01 -29.13
N GLN A 465 40.21 7.89 -29.73
CA GLN A 465 38.91 7.27 -29.42
C GLN A 465 38.92 6.61 -28.04
N LEU A 466 40.01 5.92 -27.70
CA LEU A 466 40.22 5.34 -26.37
C LEU A 466 40.22 6.42 -25.29
N ASP A 467 40.87 7.55 -25.55
CA ASP A 467 40.90 8.71 -24.67
C ASP A 467 39.49 9.25 -24.41
N GLN A 468 38.71 9.51 -25.46
CA GLN A 468 37.31 9.95 -25.32
C GLN A 468 36.46 8.94 -24.52
N GLY A 469 36.59 7.65 -24.80
CA GLY A 469 35.90 6.58 -24.07
C GLY A 469 36.31 6.51 -22.60
N ALA A 470 37.61 6.63 -22.30
CA ALA A 470 38.12 6.64 -20.94
C ALA A 470 37.69 7.90 -20.18
N SER A 471 37.58 9.07 -20.83
CA SER A 471 37.07 10.30 -20.21
C SER A 471 35.59 10.17 -19.84
N THR A 472 34.80 9.54 -20.72
CA THR A 472 33.39 9.27 -20.51
C THR A 472 33.21 8.27 -19.36
N LEU A 473 34.02 7.21 -19.34
CA LEU A 473 34.03 6.22 -18.26
C LEU A 473 34.42 6.85 -16.92
N SER A 474 35.45 7.70 -16.88
CA SER A 474 35.85 8.42 -15.67
C SER A 474 34.72 9.30 -15.15
N SER A 475 34.11 10.10 -16.03
CA SER A 475 33.04 11.03 -15.65
C SER A 475 31.78 10.30 -15.18
N GLY A 476 31.42 9.21 -15.86
CA GLY A 476 30.30 8.35 -15.47
C GLY A 476 30.55 7.65 -14.13
N ALA A 477 31.78 7.20 -13.89
CA ALA A 477 32.19 6.61 -12.62
C ALA A 477 32.19 7.63 -11.47
N ASP A 478 32.64 8.87 -11.70
CA ASP A 478 32.54 9.96 -10.70
C ASP A 478 31.07 10.29 -10.38
N THR A 479 30.20 10.31 -11.40
CA THR A 479 28.75 10.52 -11.23
C THR A 479 28.12 9.38 -10.42
N LEU A 480 28.46 8.12 -10.74
CA LEU A 480 28.00 6.95 -9.99
C LEU A 480 28.49 6.99 -8.54
N ALA A 481 29.75 7.39 -8.32
CA ALA A 481 30.29 7.55 -6.97
C ALA A 481 29.50 8.58 -6.16
N GLY A 482 29.25 9.77 -6.73
CA GLY A 482 28.45 10.80 -6.08
C GLY A 482 26.99 10.40 -5.81
N GLY A 483 26.37 9.71 -6.76
CA GLY A 483 25.01 9.17 -6.61
C GLY A 483 24.94 8.09 -5.52
N ALA A 484 25.92 7.19 -5.47
CA ALA A 484 26.02 6.16 -4.45
C ALA A 484 26.31 6.73 -3.06
N THR A 485 27.15 7.77 -2.94
CA THR A 485 27.33 8.51 -1.67
C THR A 485 26.03 9.19 -1.22
N SER A 486 25.26 9.75 -2.15
CA SER A 486 23.96 10.36 -1.85
C SER A 486 22.95 9.32 -1.38
N LEU A 487 22.91 8.16 -2.04
CA LEU A 487 22.08 7.02 -1.63
C LEU A 487 22.49 6.50 -0.26
N ALA A 488 23.79 6.37 0.02
CA ALA A 488 24.29 5.97 1.33
C ALA A 488 23.84 6.93 2.42
N THR A 489 24.00 8.24 2.17
CA THR A 489 23.56 9.30 3.10
C THR A 489 22.05 9.25 3.35
N GLY A 490 21.25 9.09 2.29
CA GLY A 490 19.80 8.97 2.39
C GLY A 490 19.38 7.71 3.15
N ALA A 491 20.05 6.58 2.92
CA ALA A 491 19.79 5.33 3.63
C ALA A 491 20.17 5.45 5.11
N THR A 492 21.28 6.09 5.47
CA THR A 492 21.62 6.39 6.87
C THR A 492 20.59 7.32 7.53
N ALA A 493 20.05 8.30 6.80
CA ALA A 493 18.98 9.16 7.30
C ALA A 493 17.68 8.37 7.54
N VAL A 494 17.33 7.41 6.67
CA VAL A 494 16.20 6.49 6.87
C VAL A 494 16.45 5.59 8.08
N ALA A 495 17.66 5.04 8.23
CA ALA A 495 18.01 4.22 9.39
C ALA A 495 17.87 5.01 10.70
N HIS A 496 18.35 6.26 10.71
CA HIS A 496 18.20 7.15 11.86
C HIS A 496 16.73 7.48 12.15
N GLY A 497 15.94 7.82 11.14
CA GLY A 497 14.51 8.09 11.30
C GLY A 497 13.74 6.86 11.77
N ALA A 498 14.08 5.67 11.27
CA ALA A 498 13.54 4.41 11.74
C ALA A 498 13.92 4.15 13.21
N GLY A 499 15.16 4.44 13.61
CA GLY A 499 15.57 4.42 15.03
C GLY A 499 14.77 5.38 15.91
N GLN A 500 14.48 6.59 15.43
CA GLN A 500 13.60 7.53 16.15
C GLN A 500 12.16 7.00 16.27
N VAL A 501 11.67 6.30 15.24
CA VAL A 501 10.37 5.60 15.31
C VAL A 501 10.43 4.48 16.34
N THR A 502 11.45 3.63 16.33
CA THR A 502 11.70 2.57 17.34
C THR A 502 11.69 3.15 18.75
N ASP A 503 12.46 4.22 19.00
CA ASP A 503 12.52 4.89 20.31
C ASP A 503 11.15 5.45 20.71
N GLY A 504 10.45 6.12 19.78
CA GLY A 504 9.12 6.66 20.00
C GLY A 504 8.06 5.58 20.27
N THR A 505 8.12 4.45 19.58
CA THR A 505 7.23 3.30 19.81
C THR A 505 7.55 2.59 21.11
N GLY A 506 8.82 2.53 21.53
CA GLY A 506 9.21 2.00 22.85
C GLY A 506 8.72 2.89 24.00
N GLN A 507 8.80 4.21 23.83
CA GLN A 507 8.21 5.17 24.77
C GLN A 507 6.68 5.05 24.81
N LEU A 508 6.03 4.92 23.66
CA LEU A 508 4.58 4.72 23.56
C LEU A 508 4.16 3.40 24.22
N SER A 509 4.84 2.29 23.95
CA SER A 509 4.60 0.99 24.58
C SER A 509 4.74 1.09 26.10
N THR A 510 5.80 1.74 26.59
CA THR A 510 6.02 1.97 28.04
C THR A 510 4.89 2.80 28.65
N ALA A 511 4.45 3.86 27.97
CA ALA A 511 3.35 4.71 28.42
C ALA A 511 1.99 3.98 28.40
N LEU A 512 1.73 3.15 27.38
CA LEU A 512 0.53 2.31 27.29
C LEU A 512 0.51 1.23 28.39
N ALA A 513 1.65 0.60 28.68
CA ALA A 513 1.79 -0.33 29.80
C ALA A 513 1.57 0.36 31.16
N GLY A 514 2.07 1.60 31.32
CA GLY A 514 1.80 2.43 32.49
C GLY A 514 0.33 2.84 32.62
N GLY A 515 -0.33 3.18 31.51
CA GLY A 515 -1.76 3.51 31.46
C GLY A 515 -2.67 2.32 31.77
N ALA A 516 -2.32 1.12 31.29
CA ALA A 516 -3.01 -0.12 31.63
C ALA A 516 -2.88 -0.49 33.12
N ALA A 517 -1.78 -0.08 33.77
CA ALA A 517 -1.56 -0.23 35.22
C ALA A 517 -2.22 0.88 36.06
N ALA A 518 -2.56 2.03 35.45
CA ALA A 518 -3.17 3.19 36.10
C ALA A 518 -4.72 3.19 36.05
N ILE A 519 -5.35 2.10 35.60
CA ILE A 519 -6.80 1.93 35.65
C ILE A 519 -7.24 2.02 37.14
N PRO A 520 -8.14 2.96 37.51
CA PRO A 520 -8.49 3.21 38.91
C PRO A 520 -9.01 1.96 39.62
N ALA A 521 -8.39 1.60 40.74
CA ALA A 521 -9.00 0.68 41.70
C ALA A 521 -9.93 1.51 42.61
N ASP A 522 -11.24 1.45 42.35
CA ASP A 522 -12.25 1.98 43.28
C ASP A 522 -11.99 1.42 44.69
N ASP A 523 -12.16 2.22 45.74
CA ASP A 523 -12.10 1.69 47.12
C ASP A 523 -13.24 0.69 47.37
N ALA A 524 -13.09 -0.17 48.40
CA ALA A 524 -14.05 -1.24 48.66
C ALA A 524 -15.49 -0.74 48.93
N ALA A 525 -15.65 0.50 49.39
CA ALA A 525 -16.96 1.10 49.65
C ALA A 525 -17.64 1.54 48.34
N HIS A 526 -16.89 2.15 47.43
CA HIS A 526 -17.38 2.52 46.09
C HIS A 526 -17.65 1.29 45.22
N GLN A 527 -16.82 0.24 45.32
CA GLN A 527 -17.09 -1.04 44.65
C GLN A 527 -18.40 -1.67 45.13
N THR A 528 -18.65 -1.65 46.45
CA THR A 528 -19.88 -2.20 47.02
C THR A 528 -21.09 -1.36 46.60
N ALA A 529 -21.01 -0.03 46.71
CA ALA A 529 -22.11 0.85 46.32
C ALA A 529 -22.45 0.75 44.83
N ARG A 530 -21.44 0.65 43.96
CA ARG A 530 -21.62 0.47 42.52
C ARG A 530 -22.17 -0.93 42.20
N ALA A 531 -21.66 -1.98 42.86
CA ALA A 531 -22.18 -3.33 42.72
C ALA A 531 -23.65 -3.42 43.16
N THR A 532 -24.05 -2.74 44.24
CA THR A 532 -25.44 -2.67 44.70
C THR A 532 -26.32 -1.87 43.73
N ALA A 533 -25.85 -0.72 43.22
CA ALA A 533 -26.59 0.07 42.24
C ALA A 533 -26.79 -0.69 40.90
N ILE A 534 -25.87 -1.60 40.54
CA ILE A 534 -26.00 -2.44 39.35
C ILE A 534 -26.85 -3.69 39.61
N ALA A 535 -26.70 -4.33 40.77
CA ALA A 535 -27.41 -5.57 41.11
C ALA A 535 -28.88 -5.33 41.47
N THR A 536 -29.18 -4.18 42.07
CA THR A 536 -30.53 -3.76 42.49
C THR A 536 -30.74 -2.30 42.09
N PRO A 537 -30.92 -2.01 40.79
CA PRO A 537 -30.98 -0.64 40.27
C PRO A 537 -32.28 0.08 40.63
N VAL A 538 -33.35 -0.68 40.90
CA VAL A 538 -34.62 -0.14 41.36
C VAL A 538 -35.06 -0.83 42.64
N THR A 539 -35.54 -0.06 43.61
CA THR A 539 -36.15 -0.54 44.84
C THR A 539 -37.58 -0.01 44.98
N LEU A 540 -38.42 -0.72 45.72
CA LEU A 540 -39.77 -0.28 46.06
C LEU A 540 -39.83 0.31 47.47
N SER A 541 -40.58 1.39 47.63
CA SER A 541 -40.89 2.02 48.90
C SER A 541 -42.42 2.09 49.08
N ASP A 542 -42.95 1.29 49.99
CA ASP A 542 -44.39 1.18 50.20
C ASP A 542 -44.85 2.05 51.39
N THR A 543 -46.03 2.67 51.27
CA THR A 543 -46.73 3.41 52.33
C THR A 543 -48.19 2.98 52.38
N ASP A 544 -48.71 2.65 53.56
CA ASP A 544 -50.12 2.28 53.74
C ASP A 544 -50.91 3.44 54.37
N LEU A 545 -51.98 3.91 53.71
CA LEU A 545 -52.84 4.97 54.25
C LEU A 545 -53.75 4.46 55.37
N GLN A 546 -54.29 3.24 55.19
CA GLN A 546 -55.01 2.47 56.19
C GLN A 546 -54.62 1.02 55.96
N GLN A 547 -54.29 0.31 57.03
CA GLN A 547 -53.73 -1.04 56.96
C GLN A 547 -54.51 -1.97 57.88
N ALA A 548 -54.92 -3.11 57.34
CA ALA A 548 -55.38 -4.24 58.13
C ALA A 548 -54.15 -4.96 58.70
N GLN A 549 -54.15 -5.27 60.00
CA GLN A 549 -52.99 -5.89 60.66
C GLN A 549 -52.80 -7.36 60.28
N GLY A 550 -53.75 -7.96 59.58
CA GLY A 550 -53.62 -9.31 59.05
C GLY A 550 -54.76 -9.75 58.14
N PHE A 551 -54.59 -10.93 57.55
CA PHE A 551 -55.53 -11.54 56.61
C PHE A 551 -56.95 -11.65 57.18
N GLY A 552 -57.09 -12.03 58.45
CA GLY A 552 -58.40 -12.13 59.12
C GLY A 552 -59.14 -10.79 59.22
N GLU A 553 -58.41 -9.70 59.47
CA GLU A 553 -58.96 -8.34 59.57
C GLU A 553 -59.39 -7.81 58.20
N GLY A 554 -58.59 -8.06 57.15
CA GLY A 554 -58.91 -7.66 55.78
C GLY A 554 -60.18 -8.29 55.21
N PHE A 555 -60.52 -9.52 55.63
CA PHE A 555 -61.74 -10.22 55.19
C PHE A 555 -62.94 -10.14 56.16
N ALA A 556 -62.75 -9.64 57.39
CA ALA A 556 -63.83 -9.48 58.35
C ALA A 556 -65.04 -8.68 57.81
N PRO A 557 -64.85 -7.58 57.05
CA PRO A 557 -65.96 -6.85 56.41
C PRO A 557 -66.84 -7.67 55.48
N PHE A 558 -66.34 -8.79 54.96
CA PHE A 558 -67.11 -9.71 54.11
C PHE A 558 -67.82 -10.80 54.92
N PHE A 559 -67.10 -11.42 55.85
CA PHE A 559 -67.66 -12.51 56.65
C PHE A 559 -68.72 -12.03 57.65
N ILE A 560 -68.61 -10.79 58.16
CA ILE A 560 -69.60 -10.21 59.08
C ILE A 560 -70.99 -10.08 58.40
N PRO A 561 -71.16 -9.38 57.26
CA PRO A 561 -72.43 -9.36 56.55
C PRO A 561 -72.91 -10.74 56.10
N LEU A 562 -72.00 -11.61 55.66
CA LEU A 562 -72.36 -12.97 55.26
C LEU A 562 -73.00 -13.74 56.42
N ALA A 563 -72.36 -13.72 57.60
CA ALA A 563 -72.86 -14.36 58.81
C ALA A 563 -74.21 -13.75 59.24
N LEU A 564 -74.38 -12.43 59.15
CA LEU A 564 -75.64 -11.76 59.47
C LEU A 564 -76.76 -12.10 58.49
N PHE A 565 -76.46 -12.20 57.19
CA PHE A 565 -77.45 -12.56 56.19
C PHE A 565 -77.91 -14.00 56.38
N VAL A 566 -76.98 -14.93 56.63
CA VAL A 566 -77.29 -16.34 56.91
C VAL A 566 -78.03 -16.47 58.24
N GLY A 567 -77.62 -15.75 59.29
CA GLY A 567 -78.34 -15.75 60.57
C GLY A 567 -79.73 -15.14 60.48
N SER A 568 -79.92 -14.11 59.65
CA SER A 568 -81.24 -13.59 59.29
C SER A 568 -82.09 -14.64 58.57
N LEU A 569 -81.49 -15.42 57.68
CA LEU A 569 -82.18 -16.51 56.97
C LEU A 569 -82.63 -17.59 57.96
N ILE A 570 -81.74 -18.03 58.87
CA ILE A 570 -82.05 -18.99 59.92
C ILE A 570 -83.16 -18.45 60.83
N THR A 571 -83.11 -17.17 61.17
CA THR A 571 -84.15 -16.49 61.96
C THR A 571 -85.53 -16.62 61.28
N TRP A 572 -85.61 -16.48 59.95
CA TRP A 572 -86.84 -16.69 59.18
C TRP A 572 -87.16 -18.16 58.83
N LEU A 573 -86.25 -19.09 59.11
CA LEU A 573 -86.55 -20.52 59.13
C LEU A 573 -87.28 -20.90 60.43
N LEU A 574 -86.88 -20.30 61.56
CA LEU A 574 -87.44 -20.54 62.88
C LEU A 574 -88.72 -19.72 63.14
N LEU A 575 -88.68 -18.43 62.83
CA LEU A 575 -89.79 -17.51 63.01
C LEU A 575 -90.61 -17.38 61.72
N ARG A 576 -91.88 -17.00 61.88
CA ARG A 576 -92.74 -16.66 60.75
C ARG A 576 -92.57 -15.17 60.42
N PRO A 577 -92.15 -14.80 59.18
CA PRO A 577 -92.04 -13.41 58.70
C PRO A 577 -93.24 -12.54 59.00
N LEU A 578 -94.45 -13.11 58.85
CA LEU A 578 -95.70 -12.47 59.20
C LEU A 578 -96.48 -13.43 60.13
N PRO A 579 -96.65 -13.09 61.42
CA PRO A 579 -97.34 -13.97 62.35
C PRO A 579 -98.82 -14.11 61.95
N SER A 580 -99.31 -15.34 61.85
CA SER A 580 -100.69 -15.64 61.46
C SER A 580 -101.72 -14.99 62.40
N ARG A 581 -101.42 -14.92 63.70
CA ARG A 581 -102.26 -14.25 64.71
C ARG A 581 -102.38 -12.74 64.43
N ALA A 582 -101.30 -12.09 64.01
CA ALA A 582 -101.30 -10.66 63.71
C ALA A 582 -101.87 -10.34 62.33
N LEU A 583 -101.90 -11.30 61.40
CA LEU A 583 -102.63 -11.20 60.13
C LEU A 583 -104.14 -11.40 60.31
N ALA A 584 -104.54 -12.21 61.29
CA ALA A 584 -105.95 -12.46 61.62
C ALA A 584 -106.57 -11.33 62.48
N ALA A 585 -105.75 -10.53 63.18
CA ALA A 585 -106.20 -9.38 63.95
C ALA A 585 -106.39 -8.14 63.06
N ALA A 586 -107.37 -7.28 63.39
CA ALA A 586 -107.70 -6.04 62.67
C ALA A 586 -106.71 -4.86 62.93
N VAL A 587 -105.41 -5.14 63.08
CA VAL A 587 -104.36 -4.13 63.34
C VAL A 587 -103.74 -3.71 62.01
N PRO A 588 -103.36 -2.47 61.66
CA PRO A 588 -102.82 -2.10 60.32
C PRO A 588 -101.56 -2.86 59.86
N GLY A 589 -101.32 -2.92 58.54
CA GLY A 589 -100.27 -3.73 57.89
C GLY A 589 -98.86 -3.51 58.45
N TRP A 590 -98.50 -2.26 58.72
CA TRP A 590 -97.20 -1.89 59.28
C TRP A 590 -96.98 -2.43 60.70
N ARG A 591 -98.03 -2.48 61.54
CA ARG A 591 -97.95 -3.07 62.88
C ARG A 591 -97.81 -4.59 62.81
N THR A 592 -98.43 -5.26 61.83
CA THR A 592 -98.23 -6.71 61.62
C THR A 592 -96.81 -7.02 61.18
N THR A 593 -96.25 -6.20 60.29
CA THR A 593 -94.85 -6.31 59.87
C THR A 593 -93.90 -6.10 61.03
N ILE A 594 -94.08 -5.03 61.82
CA ILE A 594 -93.26 -4.77 63.01
C ILE A 594 -93.42 -5.90 64.05
N ALA A 595 -94.63 -6.43 64.26
CA ALA A 595 -94.85 -7.53 65.20
C ALA A 595 -94.12 -8.82 64.79
N GLY A 596 -93.96 -9.09 63.50
CA GLY A 596 -93.12 -10.18 62.99
C GLY A 596 -91.64 -9.85 63.01
N TYR A 597 -91.30 -8.59 62.75
CA TYR A 597 -89.93 -8.10 62.62
C TYR A 597 -89.22 -7.93 63.97
N LEU A 598 -89.90 -7.43 65.00
CA LEU A 598 -89.28 -7.08 66.28
C LEU A 598 -88.67 -8.30 67.01
N PRO A 599 -89.34 -9.47 67.10
CA PRO A 599 -88.71 -10.66 67.68
C PRO A 599 -87.49 -11.13 66.87
N ALA A 600 -87.56 -11.02 65.54
CA ALA A 600 -86.44 -11.34 64.67
C ALA A 600 -85.28 -10.35 64.83
N LEU A 601 -85.58 -9.05 65.01
CA LEU A 601 -84.61 -8.00 65.28
C LEU A 601 -83.92 -8.23 66.62
N LEU A 602 -84.64 -8.62 67.69
CA LEU A 602 -84.01 -8.94 68.98
C LEU A 602 -83.04 -10.11 68.86
N LEU A 603 -83.40 -11.17 68.12
CA LEU A 603 -82.50 -12.28 67.81
C LEU A 603 -81.31 -11.80 66.96
N GLY A 604 -81.54 -10.92 66.01
CA GLY A 604 -80.49 -10.28 65.20
C GLY A 604 -79.53 -9.43 66.04
N LEU A 605 -80.04 -8.64 66.98
CA LEU A 605 -79.23 -7.84 67.90
C LEU A 605 -78.39 -8.73 68.81
N ALA A 606 -78.98 -9.81 69.33
CA ALA A 606 -78.25 -10.82 70.10
C ALA A 606 -77.17 -11.49 69.24
N GLN A 607 -77.49 -11.83 67.99
CA GLN A 607 -76.52 -12.37 67.03
C GLN A 607 -75.38 -11.37 66.79
N VAL A 608 -75.67 -10.08 66.59
CA VAL A 608 -74.65 -9.04 66.40
C VAL A 608 -73.76 -8.93 67.64
N ALA A 609 -74.33 -8.88 68.84
CA ALA A 609 -73.57 -8.78 70.08
C ALA A 609 -72.65 -9.99 70.30
N VAL A 610 -73.16 -11.21 70.10
CA VAL A 610 -72.38 -12.45 70.22
C VAL A 610 -71.30 -12.51 69.13
N MET A 611 -71.66 -12.26 67.88
CA MET A 611 -70.74 -12.33 66.76
C MET A 611 -69.62 -11.30 66.88
N LEU A 612 -69.93 -10.02 67.13
CA LEU A 612 -68.91 -8.99 67.31
C LEU A 612 -68.08 -9.21 68.57
N GLY A 613 -68.68 -9.71 69.66
CA GLY A 613 -67.95 -10.07 70.87
C GLY A 613 -66.93 -11.20 70.61
N VAL A 614 -67.34 -12.26 69.92
CA VAL A 614 -66.44 -13.37 69.54
C VAL A 614 -65.37 -12.91 68.55
N ILE A 615 -65.71 -12.08 67.57
CA ILE A 615 -64.75 -11.60 66.59
C ILE A 615 -63.72 -10.65 67.22
N HIS A 616 -64.17 -9.72 68.08
CA HIS A 616 -63.28 -8.77 68.73
C HIS A 616 -62.40 -9.44 69.80
N TYR A 617 -63.00 -10.17 70.74
CA TYR A 617 -62.25 -10.76 71.87
C TYR A 617 -61.67 -12.15 71.59
N GLY A 618 -62.27 -12.93 70.69
CA GLY A 618 -61.84 -14.31 70.40
C GLY A 618 -60.92 -14.42 69.18
N VAL A 619 -61.20 -13.66 68.12
CA VAL A 619 -60.39 -13.65 66.88
C VAL A 619 -59.31 -12.56 66.92
N GLY A 620 -59.44 -11.58 67.81
CA GLY A 620 -58.48 -10.48 67.93
C GLY A 620 -58.67 -9.39 66.87
N LEU A 621 -59.89 -9.24 66.34
CA LEU A 621 -60.17 -8.17 65.36
C LEU A 621 -60.05 -6.80 66.04
N HIS A 622 -59.07 -6.01 65.62
CA HIS A 622 -58.98 -4.61 65.99
C HIS A 622 -60.06 -3.82 65.24
N LEU A 623 -60.88 -3.09 66.00
CA LEU A 623 -61.93 -2.24 65.45
C LEU A 623 -61.46 -0.80 65.57
N ALA A 624 -60.99 -0.20 64.46
CA ALA A 624 -60.56 1.19 64.46
C ALA A 624 -61.67 2.14 64.96
N ASN A 625 -62.92 1.88 64.57
CA ASN A 625 -64.10 2.55 65.12
C ASN A 625 -65.08 1.54 65.72
N ALA A 626 -64.88 1.15 66.98
CA ALA A 626 -65.71 0.15 67.66
C ALA A 626 -67.20 0.54 67.75
N ALA A 627 -67.51 1.77 68.17
CA ALA A 627 -68.88 2.24 68.31
C ALA A 627 -69.60 2.31 66.95
N GLY A 628 -68.94 2.86 65.94
CA GLY A 628 -69.45 2.91 64.58
C GLY A 628 -69.65 1.52 63.98
N THR A 629 -68.71 0.59 64.18
CA THR A 629 -68.82 -0.79 63.73
C THR A 629 -70.03 -1.48 64.35
N VAL A 630 -70.24 -1.36 65.66
CA VAL A 630 -71.41 -1.95 66.33
C VAL A 630 -72.72 -1.37 65.78
N ALA A 631 -72.83 -0.05 65.72
CA ALA A 631 -74.03 0.62 65.22
C ALA A 631 -74.35 0.26 63.76
N PHE A 632 -73.32 0.22 62.90
CA PHE A 632 -73.45 -0.14 61.51
C PHE A 632 -73.81 -1.62 61.33
N THR A 633 -73.20 -2.52 62.11
CA THR A 633 -73.52 -3.95 62.08
C THR A 633 -74.98 -4.22 62.52
N VAL A 634 -75.46 -3.46 63.52
CA VAL A 634 -76.87 -3.45 63.91
C VAL A 634 -77.78 -3.00 62.76
N LEU A 635 -77.40 -1.94 62.04
CA LEU A 635 -78.11 -1.50 60.84
C LEU A 635 -78.11 -2.58 59.75
N VAL A 636 -76.98 -3.27 59.54
CA VAL A 636 -76.86 -4.35 58.56
C VAL A 636 -77.80 -5.50 58.90
N VAL A 637 -77.80 -6.00 60.15
CA VAL A 637 -78.71 -7.10 60.53
C VAL A 637 -80.17 -6.68 60.44
N ALA A 638 -80.49 -5.44 60.85
CA ALA A 638 -81.83 -4.88 60.73
C ALA A 638 -82.28 -4.85 59.27
N THR A 639 -81.41 -4.37 58.38
CA THR A 639 -81.66 -4.27 56.94
C THR A 639 -81.86 -5.64 56.31
N PHE A 640 -80.98 -6.62 56.60
CA PHE A 640 -81.09 -7.98 56.06
C PHE A 640 -82.35 -8.69 56.55
N LEU A 641 -82.67 -8.60 57.84
CA LEU A 641 -83.93 -9.15 58.36
C LEU A 641 -85.14 -8.56 57.65
N ALA A 642 -85.16 -7.24 57.42
CA ALA A 642 -86.29 -6.57 56.78
C ALA A 642 -86.39 -6.94 55.29
N LEU A 643 -85.26 -6.98 54.59
CA LEU A 643 -85.18 -7.37 53.19
C LEU A 643 -85.68 -8.80 52.97
N GLN A 644 -85.22 -9.73 53.81
CA GLN A 644 -85.67 -11.12 53.74
C GLN A 644 -87.15 -11.24 54.13
N GLN A 645 -87.62 -10.48 55.13
CA GLN A 645 -89.03 -10.40 55.47
C GLN A 645 -89.87 -9.95 54.27
N ALA A 646 -89.41 -8.94 53.53
CA ALA A 646 -90.08 -8.41 52.35
C ALA A 646 -90.17 -9.44 51.23
N LEU A 647 -89.06 -10.10 50.91
CA LEU A 647 -89.03 -11.14 49.88
C LEU A 647 -89.95 -12.31 50.23
N ILE A 648 -89.92 -12.76 51.49
CA ILE A 648 -90.79 -13.85 51.93
C ILE A 648 -92.26 -13.43 52.00
N ALA A 649 -92.55 -12.19 52.37
CA ALA A 649 -93.90 -11.65 52.36
C ALA A 649 -94.47 -11.57 50.93
N VAL A 650 -93.69 -11.09 49.96
CA VAL A 650 -94.16 -10.92 48.57
C VAL A 650 -94.34 -12.27 47.88
N LEU A 651 -93.30 -13.11 47.90
CA LEU A 651 -93.21 -14.35 47.12
C LEU A 651 -93.82 -15.56 47.86
N GLY A 652 -94.10 -15.43 49.15
CA GLY A 652 -94.63 -16.48 49.99
C GLY A 652 -93.54 -17.38 50.62
N PRO A 653 -93.90 -18.24 51.59
CA PRO A 653 -92.92 -18.93 52.44
C PRO A 653 -91.95 -19.85 51.71
N ALA A 654 -92.37 -20.53 50.65
CA ALA A 654 -91.52 -21.45 49.90
C ALA A 654 -90.66 -20.71 48.85
N ALA A 655 -91.29 -20.00 47.91
CA ALA A 655 -90.58 -19.29 46.85
C ALA A 655 -89.74 -18.12 47.38
N GLY A 656 -90.18 -17.44 48.44
CA GLY A 656 -89.43 -16.37 49.08
C GLY A 656 -88.14 -16.83 49.73
N LYS A 657 -88.12 -18.00 50.37
CA LYS A 657 -86.87 -18.58 50.92
C LYS A 657 -85.88 -18.94 49.81
N VAL A 658 -86.36 -19.49 48.70
CA VAL A 658 -85.52 -19.75 47.51
C VAL A 658 -84.99 -18.43 46.92
N ALA A 659 -85.81 -17.38 46.86
CA ALA A 659 -85.38 -16.07 46.38
C ALA A 659 -84.35 -15.41 47.31
N VAL A 660 -84.50 -15.54 48.64
CA VAL A 660 -83.48 -15.09 49.60
C VAL A 660 -82.17 -15.86 49.41
N LEU A 661 -82.24 -17.18 49.17
CA LEU A 661 -81.05 -17.97 48.88
C LEU A 661 -80.39 -17.57 47.56
N ALA A 662 -81.16 -17.36 46.50
CA ALA A 662 -80.65 -16.85 45.22
C ALA A 662 -80.02 -15.46 45.37
N LEU A 663 -80.65 -14.58 46.16
CA LEU A 663 -80.10 -13.26 46.48
C LEU A 663 -78.81 -13.36 47.30
N LEU A 664 -78.69 -14.31 48.22
CA LEU A 664 -77.43 -14.57 48.93
C LEU A 664 -76.31 -14.93 47.94
N MET A 665 -76.58 -15.84 46.99
CA MET A 665 -75.59 -16.23 45.99
C MET A 665 -75.15 -15.04 45.14
N LEU A 666 -76.11 -14.23 44.71
CA LEU A 666 -75.85 -13.06 43.90
C LEU A 666 -75.03 -12.00 44.66
N GLN A 667 -75.36 -11.77 45.93
CA GLN A 667 -74.63 -10.85 46.80
C GLN A 667 -73.22 -11.33 47.14
N LEU A 668 -73.00 -12.65 47.29
CA LEU A 668 -71.68 -13.20 47.58
C LEU A 668 -70.69 -12.88 46.46
N ALA A 669 -71.13 -13.02 45.21
CA ALA A 669 -70.32 -12.76 44.03
C ALA A 669 -70.16 -11.26 43.70
N SER A 670 -71.13 -10.43 44.05
CA SER A 670 -71.14 -9.01 43.67
C SER A 670 -70.83 -8.04 44.81
N SER A 671 -70.70 -8.46 46.06
CA SER A 671 -70.48 -7.54 47.19
C SER A 671 -69.09 -6.90 47.25
N GLY A 672 -68.14 -7.35 46.43
CA GLY A 672 -66.76 -6.86 46.45
C GLY A 672 -66.00 -7.18 47.73
N GLY A 673 -66.45 -8.19 48.48
CA GLY A 673 -65.91 -8.53 49.81
C GLY A 673 -64.69 -9.43 49.81
N THR A 674 -64.54 -10.29 48.79
CA THR A 674 -63.35 -11.11 48.59
C THR A 674 -62.40 -10.42 47.62
N TYR A 675 -62.77 -10.36 46.34
CA TYR A 675 -62.04 -9.65 45.30
C TYR A 675 -62.63 -8.26 45.06
N PRO A 676 -61.82 -7.30 44.60
CA PRO A 676 -62.30 -6.08 43.97
C PRO A 676 -63.45 -6.36 43.01
N VAL A 677 -64.50 -5.53 43.05
CA VAL A 677 -65.63 -5.76 42.15
C VAL A 677 -65.22 -5.61 40.69
N ASP A 678 -64.23 -4.75 40.38
CA ASP A 678 -63.77 -4.47 39.03
C ASP A 678 -63.12 -5.67 38.32
N THR A 679 -62.57 -6.62 39.09
CA THR A 679 -61.99 -7.86 38.55
C THR A 679 -63.04 -8.95 38.30
N THR A 680 -64.30 -8.73 38.68
CA THR A 680 -65.40 -9.67 38.42
C THR A 680 -66.03 -9.46 37.02
N PRO A 681 -66.69 -10.49 36.45
CA PRO A 681 -67.42 -10.36 35.19
C PRO A 681 -68.42 -9.19 35.15
N ALA A 682 -68.65 -8.63 33.96
CA ALA A 682 -69.49 -7.43 33.76
C ALA A 682 -70.89 -7.50 34.41
N PHE A 683 -71.50 -8.68 34.47
CA PHE A 683 -72.77 -8.88 35.15
C PHE A 683 -72.72 -8.56 36.65
N PHE A 684 -71.71 -9.05 37.37
CA PHE A 684 -71.58 -8.81 38.81
C PHE A 684 -71.25 -7.35 39.12
N ARG A 685 -70.45 -6.71 38.26
CA ARG A 685 -70.18 -5.27 38.30
C ARG A 685 -71.45 -4.44 38.13
N ALA A 686 -72.31 -4.81 37.17
CA ALA A 686 -73.56 -4.08 36.91
C ALA A 686 -74.56 -4.16 38.08
N ILE A 687 -74.61 -5.29 38.79
CA ILE A 687 -75.54 -5.47 39.92
C ILE A 687 -74.96 -5.01 41.26
N HIS A 688 -73.64 -4.89 41.41
CA HIS A 688 -72.98 -4.50 42.65
C HIS A 688 -73.59 -3.26 43.34
N PRO A 689 -73.91 -2.15 42.62
CA PRO A 689 -74.51 -0.97 43.24
C PRO A 689 -75.94 -1.17 43.78
N TRP A 690 -76.61 -2.26 43.39
CA TRP A 690 -77.98 -2.55 43.78
C TRP A 690 -78.07 -3.53 44.95
N MET A 691 -76.95 -4.12 45.36
CA MET A 691 -76.91 -5.16 46.37
C MET A 691 -76.65 -4.57 47.76
N PRO A 692 -77.54 -4.77 48.74
CA PRO A 692 -77.35 -4.25 50.10
C PRO A 692 -76.08 -4.76 50.79
N MET A 693 -75.67 -6.01 50.48
CA MET A 693 -74.42 -6.55 51.00
C MET A 693 -73.17 -5.80 50.52
N SER A 694 -73.16 -5.21 49.32
CA SER A 694 -72.04 -4.38 48.84
C SER A 694 -71.75 -3.20 49.75
N TYR A 695 -72.81 -2.53 50.20
CA TYR A 695 -72.73 -1.40 51.12
C TYR A 695 -72.41 -1.85 52.55
N ALA A 696 -72.92 -3.02 52.96
CA ALA A 696 -72.55 -3.62 54.24
C ALA A 696 -71.04 -3.93 54.30
N VAL A 697 -70.49 -4.52 53.24
CA VAL A 697 -69.05 -4.80 53.11
C VAL A 697 -68.24 -3.50 53.11
N THR A 698 -68.64 -2.52 52.28
CA THR A 698 -67.93 -1.25 52.15
C THR A 698 -67.91 -0.45 53.45
N GLY A 699 -69.07 -0.30 54.11
CA GLY A 699 -69.16 0.44 55.36
C GLY A 699 -68.44 -0.25 56.53
N LEU A 700 -68.49 -1.60 56.61
CA LEU A 700 -67.70 -2.32 57.61
C LEU A 700 -66.19 -2.25 57.32
N ARG A 701 -65.79 -2.27 56.05
CA ARG A 701 -64.38 -2.14 55.66
C ARG A 701 -63.82 -0.81 56.16
N MET A 702 -64.55 0.28 55.95
CA MET A 702 -64.22 1.60 56.49
C MET A 702 -64.13 1.62 58.01
N LEU A 703 -65.14 1.12 58.71
CA LEU A 703 -65.20 1.19 60.16
C LEU A 703 -64.18 0.29 60.87
N ILE A 704 -63.83 -0.85 60.27
CA ILE A 704 -62.85 -1.80 60.80
C ILE A 704 -61.43 -1.28 60.55
N THR A 705 -61.11 -0.86 59.32
CA THR A 705 -59.76 -0.40 58.94
C THR A 705 -59.46 1.07 59.29
N GLY A 706 -60.46 1.85 59.72
CA GLY A 706 -60.28 3.24 60.17
C GLY A 706 -60.59 4.31 59.11
N GLY A 707 -61.01 3.90 57.91
CA GLY A 707 -61.49 4.82 56.87
C GLY A 707 -62.80 5.51 57.26
N SER A 708 -62.88 6.83 57.03
CA SER A 708 -64.14 7.58 57.10
C SER A 708 -64.24 8.57 55.95
N ASP A 709 -64.90 8.15 54.88
CA ASP A 709 -65.14 8.97 53.69
C ASP A 709 -66.63 8.97 53.31
N GLY A 710 -66.95 9.62 52.18
CA GLY A 710 -68.33 9.72 51.68
C GLY A 710 -69.01 8.37 51.42
N ARG A 711 -68.26 7.30 51.15
CA ARG A 711 -68.82 5.96 50.88
C ARG A 711 -69.44 5.33 52.12
N LEU A 712 -68.93 5.63 53.33
CA LEU A 712 -69.58 5.20 54.58
C LEU A 712 -70.97 5.82 54.72
N VAL A 713 -71.10 7.12 54.44
CA VAL A 713 -72.38 7.84 54.48
C VAL A 713 -73.35 7.29 53.45
N VAL A 714 -72.87 7.05 52.22
CA VAL A 714 -73.67 6.38 51.17
C VAL A 714 -74.11 5.00 51.61
N SER A 715 -73.22 4.22 52.24
CA SER A 715 -73.53 2.86 52.69
C SER A 715 -74.60 2.85 53.78
N VAL A 716 -74.53 3.77 54.74
CA VAL A 716 -75.57 3.99 55.75
C VAL A 716 -76.88 4.39 55.06
N ALA A 717 -76.86 5.35 54.15
CA ALA A 717 -78.05 5.86 53.47
C ALA A 717 -78.75 4.76 52.65
N VAL A 718 -78.00 3.94 51.91
CA VAL A 718 -78.55 2.84 51.12
C VAL A 718 -79.10 1.73 52.00
N LEU A 719 -78.43 1.37 53.10
CA LEU A 719 -78.94 0.36 54.03
C LEU A 719 -80.19 0.84 54.76
N VAL A 720 -80.22 2.07 55.25
CA VAL A 720 -81.42 2.69 55.84
C VAL A 720 -82.56 2.76 54.81
N GLY A 721 -82.27 3.20 53.58
CA GLY A 721 -83.24 3.23 52.50
C GLY A 721 -83.80 1.84 52.18
N THR A 722 -82.94 0.82 52.11
CA THR A 722 -83.31 -0.58 51.90
C THR A 722 -84.14 -1.12 53.05
N LEU A 723 -83.78 -0.82 54.30
CA LEU A 723 -84.51 -1.19 55.50
C LEU A 723 -85.93 -0.62 55.46
N ILE A 724 -86.05 0.70 55.25
CA ILE A 724 -87.35 1.40 55.19
C ILE A 724 -88.19 0.86 54.02
N ALA A 725 -87.60 0.72 52.83
CA ALA A 725 -88.30 0.19 51.65
C ALA A 725 -88.77 -1.26 51.88
N SER A 726 -87.94 -2.10 52.48
CA SER A 726 -88.28 -3.50 52.76
C SER A 726 -89.37 -3.64 53.81
N LEU A 727 -89.33 -2.82 54.86
CA LEU A 727 -90.42 -2.74 55.85
C LEU A 727 -91.70 -2.20 55.21
N ALA A 728 -91.62 -1.21 54.33
CA ALA A 728 -92.78 -0.67 53.60
C ALA A 728 -93.40 -1.72 52.67
N VAL A 729 -92.59 -2.46 51.90
CA VAL A 729 -93.04 -3.56 51.04
C VAL A 729 -93.68 -4.67 51.86
N SER A 730 -93.05 -5.07 52.97
CA SER A 730 -93.61 -6.05 53.90
C SER A 730 -94.94 -5.57 54.48
N SER A 731 -95.06 -4.30 54.83
CA SER A 731 -96.25 -3.67 55.41
C SER A 731 -97.40 -3.61 54.40
N TRP A 732 -97.09 -3.19 53.17
CA TRP A 732 -98.03 -3.17 52.05
C TRP A 732 -98.55 -4.58 51.76
N ARG A 733 -97.64 -5.55 51.69
CA ARG A 733 -97.99 -6.94 51.40
C ARG A 733 -98.79 -7.57 52.54
N ALA A 734 -98.43 -7.32 53.80
CA ALA A 734 -99.19 -7.73 54.97
C ALA A 734 -100.61 -7.14 54.97
N GLY A 735 -100.76 -5.90 54.50
CA GLY A 735 -102.07 -5.29 54.26
C GLY A 735 -102.88 -6.05 53.20
N ARG A 736 -102.27 -6.35 52.04
CA ARG A 736 -102.93 -7.10 50.96
C ARG A 736 -103.26 -8.56 51.32
N MET A 737 -102.49 -9.17 52.21
CA MET A 737 -102.71 -10.57 52.63
C MET A 737 -103.98 -10.77 53.48
N ARG A 738 -104.68 -9.70 53.85
CA ARG A 738 -105.92 -9.71 54.64
C ARG A 738 -107.19 -9.90 53.81
N THR A 739 -107.12 -9.66 52.51
CA THR A 739 -108.25 -9.92 51.61
C THR A 739 -108.21 -11.37 51.15
N TRP A 740 -109.30 -12.11 51.36
CA TRP A 740 -109.44 -13.51 50.95
C TRP A 740 -109.73 -13.60 49.45
N THR A 741 -108.84 -14.22 48.68
CA THR A 741 -109.06 -14.49 47.26
C THR A 741 -109.69 -15.88 47.07
N VAL A 742 -110.46 -16.07 46.01
CA VAL A 742 -111.12 -17.36 45.67
C VAL A 742 -110.11 -18.51 45.60
N SER A 743 -108.88 -18.24 45.15
CA SER A 743 -107.75 -19.18 45.12
C SER A 743 -107.25 -19.66 46.49
N ARG A 744 -107.57 -18.97 47.60
CA ARG A 744 -107.31 -19.45 48.97
C ARG A 744 -108.43 -20.32 49.53
N LEU A 745 -109.65 -20.16 49.02
CA LEU A 745 -110.82 -20.96 49.41
C LEU A 745 -110.85 -22.34 48.71
N HIS A 746 -110.15 -22.50 47.57
CA HIS A 746 -109.95 -23.78 46.89
C HIS A 746 -108.46 -24.07 46.67
N PRO A 747 -107.77 -24.74 47.61
CA PRO A 747 -106.39 -25.18 47.39
C PRO A 747 -106.36 -26.23 46.26
N ALA A 748 -105.59 -25.95 45.20
CA ALA A 748 -105.45 -26.83 44.05
C ALA A 748 -104.49 -28.01 44.35
N LEU A 749 -104.89 -28.91 45.25
CA LEU A 749 -104.32 -30.26 45.42
C LEU A 749 -105.34 -31.12 46.19
N SER A 750 -106.15 -31.92 45.47
CA SER A 750 -106.63 -33.20 46.02
C SER A 750 -105.49 -34.20 45.86
N ILE A 751 -105.02 -34.74 46.99
CA ILE A 751 -104.04 -35.81 47.23
C ILE A 751 -103.37 -36.42 45.98
#